data_AF-A0A4Y4DQ92-F1
#
_entry.id   AF-A0A4Y4DQ92-F1
#
_cell.length_a   1.000
_cell.length_b   1.000
_cell.length_c   1.000
_cell.angle_alpha   90.00
_cell.angle_beta   90.00
_cell.angle_gamma   90.00
#
_symmetry.space_group_name_H-M   'P 1'
#
loop_
_entity.id
_entity.type
_entity.pdbx_description
1 polymer ?
#
loop_
_entity_poly.entity_id
_entity_poly.type
_entity_poly.pdbx_seq_one_letter_code
_entity_poly.pdbx_strand_id
1 'polypeptide(L)'
;MSDELNVNDQDSSAQPPLPAPKPASDKPAPKPAGDTTPEPVPANQAKDQADKDQQDKSQAENIQAEAAQKTAPAKDAAPAVEQEQAKQPEPAEKPAPAKKPEAQQPERKPAGEEDNPTASKRRQKLDKARAAAVREAEHSPGRKKTGAVLLSLAAVVASAGLITAGSLLAPAANPIAMPAGVTSLPAGDAISVCAATPALLKGVDGTDPQFAPGAKDVSSNLRSAVVSDLAKRLPGSSISNVDGTVNKSLTDRISDEDAAQVRSADDQGLTGRTAKVSTSNNANAQQLYTVQPLGGLPSIGSSLRSFQAKDGDLAGLAAATCQAPAANWRFTGLQTTTGSTSVLHLSNPTSTSAQVAIDLRGPEGLVDTSTLQNIVIAPGQQRAIVLGGYAQNLDSVAATVTSTGGKVSAYVQQAALRGLTPSGVELVAPNASASNTQVIPGVWIDNKDNAKKLADADKSLVPQLHVAATGSQGAGYKVKVLGTDGEVAASFESNLAAASNATSVVNLDQLAAGYYSIVVEADAPVTAAVRMVRGSNPKDPTDTAWAASAAALAGNQVMPLSANGTGKFVIAAPAADSSIDAVVVSKDGKLQKSQKLNVKAGQSLVFDPRDASEDAQAVIFSSDANAYIGQVILGSEQSIAWAGMPQANVGRDGIVVNVGG
;
A
#
# COMPACT_ATOMS: atom_id res chain seq x y z
N MET A 1 -11.87 25.11 -95.90
CA MET A 1 -12.78 26.26 -96.05
C MET A 1 -13.27 26.57 -94.64
N SER A 2 -12.40 27.14 -93.82
CA SER A 2 -12.15 28.60 -93.65
C SER A 2 -12.98 29.07 -92.46
N ASP A 3 -12.50 29.75 -91.43
CA ASP A 3 -11.24 30.44 -91.11
C ASP A 3 -11.27 30.64 -89.57
N GLU A 4 -10.17 30.39 -88.82
CA GLU A 4 -9.16 31.36 -88.35
C GLU A 4 -9.72 32.33 -87.27
N LEU A 5 -9.17 32.55 -86.06
CA LEU A 5 -7.81 32.90 -85.56
C LEU A 5 -7.97 33.12 -84.02
N ASN A 6 -7.02 33.03 -83.07
CA ASN A 6 -5.61 32.63 -82.99
C ASN A 6 -5.14 32.64 -81.50
N VAL A 7 -4.15 31.79 -81.15
CA VAL A 7 -2.88 32.05 -80.38
C VAL A 7 -2.99 32.40 -78.89
N ASN A 8 -2.22 31.87 -77.93
CA ASN A 8 -1.06 30.94 -77.78
C ASN A 8 -0.82 30.80 -76.25
N ASP A 9 -0.05 29.90 -75.64
CA ASP A 9 0.66 28.66 -76.00
C ASP A 9 1.11 27.98 -74.69
N GLN A 10 1.21 26.65 -74.73
CA GLN A 10 2.14 25.75 -74.00
C GLN A 10 2.18 25.65 -72.46
N ASP A 11 2.29 24.47 -71.83
CA ASP A 11 2.25 23.07 -72.29
C ASP A 11 1.98 22.16 -71.08
N SER A 12 1.41 21.00 -71.38
CA SER A 12 1.02 19.88 -70.53
C SER A 12 2.22 19.01 -70.15
N SER A 13 2.16 18.31 -69.01
CA SER A 13 2.21 16.82 -68.95
C SER A 13 2.68 16.26 -67.60
N ALA A 14 2.19 15.06 -67.31
CA ALA A 14 2.22 14.35 -66.05
C ALA A 14 3.58 13.69 -65.69
N GLN A 15 3.68 13.33 -64.41
CA GLN A 15 4.85 12.85 -63.64
C GLN A 15 5.57 11.56 -64.14
N PRO A 16 6.86 11.45 -63.81
CA PRO A 16 7.56 10.21 -63.48
C PRO A 16 8.09 10.19 -62.01
N PRO A 17 8.63 9.05 -61.50
CA PRO A 17 8.49 8.58 -60.11
C PRO A 17 9.54 9.09 -59.09
N LEU A 18 9.22 8.89 -57.80
CA LEU A 18 10.03 9.19 -56.62
C LEU A 18 11.36 8.40 -56.55
N PRO A 19 12.50 9.06 -56.22
CA PRO A 19 13.74 8.38 -55.82
C PRO A 19 13.97 8.33 -54.29
N ALA A 20 14.74 7.32 -53.88
CA ALA A 20 15.11 6.87 -52.53
C ALA A 20 15.94 7.85 -51.66
N PRO A 21 16.04 7.62 -50.33
CA PRO A 21 16.82 8.46 -49.41
C PRO A 21 18.34 8.18 -49.48
N LYS A 22 19.16 9.23 -49.26
CA LYS A 22 20.64 9.18 -49.22
C LYS A 22 21.21 9.30 -47.79
N PRO A 23 22.46 8.82 -47.55
CA PRO A 23 22.99 8.46 -46.23
C PRO A 23 23.88 9.52 -45.54
N ALA A 24 24.20 9.24 -44.28
CA ALA A 24 25.00 10.03 -43.32
C ALA A 24 26.52 10.08 -43.63
N SER A 25 27.21 11.08 -43.08
CA SER A 25 28.68 11.21 -43.10
C SER A 25 29.26 11.58 -41.73
N ASP A 26 30.41 10.96 -41.44
CA ASP A 26 31.10 10.76 -40.16
C ASP A 26 31.99 11.91 -39.62
N LYS A 27 32.31 11.78 -38.32
CA LYS A 27 33.29 12.49 -37.46
C LYS A 27 34.76 12.37 -37.93
N PRO A 28 35.65 13.22 -37.36
CA PRO A 28 36.91 12.69 -36.80
C PRO A 28 37.32 13.24 -35.40
N ALA A 29 38.29 12.54 -34.78
CA ALA A 29 38.72 12.52 -33.37
C ALA A 29 39.86 13.53 -32.99
N PRO A 30 40.25 13.65 -31.69
CA PRO A 30 41.03 14.80 -31.16
C PRO A 30 42.46 14.50 -30.63
N LYS A 31 43.30 15.56 -30.49
CA LYS A 31 44.39 15.82 -29.48
C LYS A 31 45.27 17.04 -29.90
N PRO A 32 46.17 17.64 -29.06
CA PRO A 32 46.40 17.61 -27.59
C PRO A 32 46.58 19.03 -26.92
N ALA A 33 46.98 19.05 -25.64
CA ALA A 33 46.94 20.13 -24.63
C ALA A 33 48.06 21.22 -24.65
N GLY A 34 47.80 22.37 -23.99
CA GLY A 34 48.82 23.34 -23.54
C GLY A 34 48.27 24.70 -23.01
N ASP A 35 48.42 24.92 -21.70
CA ASP A 35 48.58 26.15 -20.89
C ASP A 35 48.19 27.56 -21.42
N THR A 36 47.46 28.35 -20.61
CA THR A 36 47.71 29.80 -20.33
C THR A 36 46.70 30.43 -19.35
N THR A 37 47.25 31.33 -18.53
CA THR A 37 46.78 32.14 -17.38
C THR A 37 45.59 33.09 -17.67
N PRO A 38 44.79 33.51 -16.65
CA PRO A 38 43.65 34.43 -16.84
C PRO A 38 43.98 35.92 -16.58
N GLU A 39 43.36 36.81 -17.37
CA GLU A 39 43.27 38.28 -17.18
C GLU A 39 41.91 38.69 -16.53
N PRO A 40 41.76 39.93 -16.00
CA PRO A 40 41.06 40.18 -14.74
C PRO A 40 39.66 40.83 -14.85
N VAL A 41 38.90 40.73 -13.77
CA VAL A 41 37.53 41.26 -13.57
C VAL A 41 37.56 42.73 -13.10
N PRO A 42 36.62 43.62 -13.54
CA PRO A 42 36.67 45.05 -13.23
C PRO A 42 36.29 45.42 -11.78
N ALA A 43 36.94 46.46 -11.26
CA ALA A 43 37.00 46.88 -9.85
C ALA A 43 35.75 47.54 -9.23
N ASN A 44 34.55 47.40 -9.81
CA ASN A 44 33.34 48.06 -9.27
C ASN A 44 32.34 47.14 -8.55
N GLN A 45 32.62 45.83 -8.44
CA GLN A 45 31.77 44.90 -7.65
C GLN A 45 32.35 44.54 -6.27
N ALA A 46 33.61 44.91 -5.99
CA ALA A 46 34.26 44.62 -4.71
C ALA A 46 33.95 45.65 -3.61
N LYS A 47 33.45 46.84 -3.95
CA LYS A 47 33.08 47.88 -2.97
C LYS A 47 31.68 47.67 -2.37
N ASP A 48 30.71 47.25 -3.18
CA ASP A 48 29.33 47.04 -2.71
C ASP A 48 29.17 45.82 -1.79
N GLN A 49 30.08 44.83 -1.91
CA GLN A 49 30.11 43.65 -1.03
C GLN A 49 30.77 43.97 0.32
N ALA A 50 31.78 44.86 0.33
CA ALA A 50 32.51 45.23 1.55
C ALA A 50 31.69 46.16 2.47
N ASP A 51 30.83 47.02 1.91
CA ASP A 51 29.95 47.90 2.71
C ASP A 51 28.77 47.12 3.35
N LYS A 52 28.31 46.04 2.72
CA LYS A 52 27.28 45.14 3.31
C LYS A 52 27.83 44.29 4.45
N ASP A 53 29.03 43.74 4.29
CA ASP A 53 29.67 42.93 5.35
C ASP A 53 30.08 43.75 6.59
N GLN A 54 30.27 45.08 6.44
CA GLN A 54 30.48 45.99 7.58
C GLN A 54 29.17 46.39 8.27
N GLN A 55 28.05 46.53 7.54
CA GLN A 55 26.74 46.78 8.15
C GLN A 55 26.24 45.58 8.97
N ASP A 56 26.40 44.36 8.48
CA ASP A 56 25.98 43.14 9.20
C ASP A 56 26.81 42.87 10.46
N LYS A 57 28.11 43.22 10.47
CA LYS A 57 28.94 43.12 11.68
C LYS A 57 28.57 44.17 12.75
N SER A 58 28.23 45.39 12.34
CA SER A 58 27.80 46.44 13.27
C SER A 58 26.45 46.16 13.93
N GLN A 59 25.54 45.45 13.25
CA GLN A 59 24.25 45.05 13.81
C GLN A 59 24.37 43.83 14.73
N ALA A 60 25.28 42.89 14.45
CA ALA A 60 25.56 41.76 15.32
C ALA A 60 26.22 42.16 16.65
N GLU A 61 27.08 43.19 16.65
CA GLU A 61 27.72 43.71 17.88
C GLU A 61 26.74 44.54 18.74
N ASN A 62 25.76 45.23 18.14
CA ASN A 62 24.78 46.03 18.87
C ASN A 62 23.73 45.15 19.60
N ILE A 63 23.40 43.97 19.05
CA ILE A 63 22.48 43.00 19.67
C ILE A 63 23.14 42.26 20.85
N GLN A 64 24.46 42.10 20.86
CA GLN A 64 25.20 41.53 21.99
C GLN A 64 25.42 42.53 23.14
N ALA A 65 25.36 43.84 22.88
CA ALA A 65 25.47 44.87 23.92
C ALA A 65 24.15 45.10 24.70
N GLU A 66 22.98 44.86 24.10
CA GLU A 66 21.66 45.02 24.76
C GLU A 66 21.25 43.81 25.63
N ALA A 67 21.90 42.65 25.47
CA ALA A 67 21.64 41.46 26.29
C ALA A 67 22.46 41.41 27.61
N ALA A 68 23.41 42.33 27.82
CA ALA A 68 24.29 42.34 28.99
C ALA A 68 23.92 43.39 30.06
N GLN A 69 22.82 44.14 29.90
CA GLN A 69 22.31 45.09 30.89
C GLN A 69 20.87 44.74 31.31
N LYS A 70 20.73 43.69 32.12
CA LYS A 70 19.61 43.51 33.06
C LYS A 70 19.90 42.25 33.88
N THR A 71 20.46 42.43 35.08
CA THR A 71 19.94 41.93 36.38
C THR A 71 21.03 41.82 37.43
N ALA A 72 20.97 42.66 38.46
CA ALA A 72 21.32 42.39 39.87
C ALA A 72 20.78 43.56 40.74
N PRO A 73 20.67 43.46 42.09
CA PRO A 73 19.68 42.68 42.83
C PRO A 73 18.95 43.51 43.92
N ALA A 74 17.94 42.94 44.59
CA ALA A 74 17.43 43.42 45.88
C ALA A 74 17.20 42.26 46.87
N LYS A 75 17.57 42.51 48.13
CA LYS A 75 17.60 41.61 49.30
C LYS A 75 16.22 41.43 49.93
N ASP A 76 15.93 40.28 50.56
CA ASP A 76 15.87 40.18 52.04
C ASP A 76 15.45 38.78 52.56
N ALA A 77 16.07 38.44 53.70
CA ALA A 77 15.66 37.56 54.81
C ALA A 77 15.58 36.02 54.65
N ALA A 78 16.43 35.39 55.47
CA ALA A 78 16.61 33.98 55.85
C ALA A 78 15.49 33.49 56.84
N PRO A 79 15.50 32.26 57.46
CA PRO A 79 16.63 31.31 57.56
C PRO A 79 16.36 29.78 57.51
N ALA A 80 17.47 29.08 57.21
CA ALA A 80 18.06 27.85 57.77
C ALA A 80 17.20 26.61 58.13
N VAL A 81 17.62 25.42 57.67
CA VAL A 81 18.16 24.30 58.48
C VAL A 81 19.14 23.44 57.63
N GLU A 82 20.15 22.93 58.33
CA GLU A 82 21.41 22.24 57.98
C GLU A 82 21.35 20.76 57.53
N GLN A 83 22.43 20.35 56.82
CA GLN A 83 23.17 19.04 56.85
C GLN A 83 22.45 17.75 56.39
N GLU A 84 23.06 16.75 55.74
CA GLU A 84 24.45 16.29 55.67
C GLU A 84 24.66 15.34 54.45
N GLN A 85 25.88 15.33 53.89
CA GLN A 85 26.38 14.32 52.93
C GLN A 85 27.38 13.39 53.63
N ALA A 86 27.27 12.07 53.43
CA ALA A 86 28.35 11.08 53.48
C ALA A 86 27.78 9.69 53.12
N LYS A 87 28.50 8.65 52.65
CA LYS A 87 29.76 8.39 51.93
C LYS A 87 29.81 6.85 51.85
N GLN A 88 30.27 6.26 50.73
CA GLN A 88 30.61 4.83 50.63
C GLN A 88 31.74 4.43 51.60
N PRO A 89 31.87 3.14 51.95
CA PRO A 89 32.96 2.33 51.35
C PRO A 89 32.68 0.81 51.16
N GLU A 90 33.38 0.22 50.18
CA GLU A 90 33.83 -1.20 50.07
C GLU A 90 35.38 -1.21 50.32
N PRO A 91 36.17 -2.32 50.44
CA PRO A 91 35.98 -3.70 49.91
C PRO A 91 36.56 -4.90 50.75
N ALA A 92 36.60 -6.10 50.11
CA ALA A 92 37.33 -7.36 50.38
C ALA A 92 36.54 -8.46 51.12
N GLU A 93 36.56 -9.77 50.78
CA GLU A 93 37.62 -10.64 50.23
C GLU A 93 37.04 -11.98 49.67
N LYS A 94 37.75 -12.68 48.77
CA LYS A 94 37.42 -14.02 48.21
C LYS A 94 37.80 -15.16 49.17
N PRO A 95 37.16 -16.35 49.14
CA PRO A 95 37.74 -17.48 48.39
C PRO A 95 36.70 -18.47 47.77
N ALA A 96 37.19 -19.34 46.86
CA ALA A 96 36.49 -20.52 46.32
C ALA A 96 37.35 -21.79 46.63
N PRO A 97 36.98 -23.04 46.25
CA PRO A 97 35.69 -23.63 45.84
C PRO A 97 35.35 -24.97 46.56
N ALA A 98 34.08 -25.40 46.60
CA ALA A 98 33.72 -26.82 46.80
C ALA A 98 32.29 -27.15 46.33
N LYS A 99 32.09 -28.44 46.02
CA LYS A 99 31.04 -29.07 45.19
C LYS A 99 29.65 -29.23 45.84
N LYS A 100 28.64 -29.34 44.95
CA LYS A 100 27.23 -29.82 45.07
C LYS A 100 26.88 -30.71 46.27
N PRO A 101 25.63 -30.58 46.80
CA PRO A 101 24.55 -31.49 46.38
C PRO A 101 23.17 -30.83 46.17
N GLU A 102 22.29 -31.60 45.51
CA GLU A 102 20.88 -31.32 45.17
C GLU A 102 20.00 -30.96 46.39
N ALA A 103 19.11 -29.98 46.20
CA ALA A 103 17.86 -29.86 46.95
C ALA A 103 16.83 -29.00 46.18
N GLN A 104 15.56 -29.35 46.37
CA GLN A 104 14.36 -28.88 45.70
C GLN A 104 13.84 -27.51 46.20
N GLN A 105 12.95 -26.92 45.38
CA GLN A 105 11.97 -25.83 45.63
C GLN A 105 12.45 -24.37 45.61
N PRO A 106 11.57 -23.36 45.35
CA PRO A 106 10.29 -23.32 44.61
C PRO A 106 10.26 -22.19 43.53
N GLU A 107 9.25 -22.23 42.65
CA GLU A 107 8.96 -21.17 41.67
C GLU A 107 8.72 -19.80 42.33
N ARG A 108 9.49 -18.79 41.93
CA ARG A 108 9.19 -17.37 42.16
C ARG A 108 8.24 -16.87 41.07
N LYS A 109 7.00 -16.56 41.44
CA LYS A 109 6.13 -15.66 40.68
C LYS A 109 6.70 -14.24 40.72
N PRO A 110 6.82 -13.52 39.60
CA PRO A 110 6.82 -12.06 39.60
C PRO A 110 5.37 -11.57 39.66
N ALA A 111 5.15 -10.57 40.50
CA ALA A 111 3.90 -9.85 40.63
C ALA A 111 3.89 -8.62 39.71
N GLY A 112 2.71 -8.30 39.16
CA GLY A 112 2.36 -6.93 38.78
C GLY A 112 2.32 -6.62 37.29
N GLU A 113 1.37 -7.21 36.56
CA GLU A 113 0.71 -6.63 35.38
C GLU A 113 -0.70 -7.23 35.36
N GLU A 114 -1.74 -6.44 35.11
CA GLU A 114 -3.14 -6.89 35.25
C GLU A 114 -3.45 -8.09 34.34
N ASP A 115 -3.49 -9.28 34.96
CA ASP A 115 -3.92 -10.54 34.37
C ASP A 115 -5.41 -10.41 34.01
N ASN A 116 -5.72 -9.98 32.78
CA ASN A 116 -7.11 -9.90 32.32
C ASN A 116 -7.68 -11.33 32.29
N PRO A 117 -8.53 -11.72 33.27
CA PRO A 117 -8.94 -13.11 33.44
C PRO A 117 -9.82 -13.58 32.27
N THR A 118 -10.34 -12.64 31.48
CA THR A 118 -11.13 -12.90 30.28
C THR A 118 -10.24 -13.35 29.12
N ALA A 119 -9.07 -12.75 28.93
CA ALA A 119 -8.12 -13.10 27.88
C ALA A 119 -7.51 -14.49 28.12
N SER A 120 -7.14 -14.78 29.37
CA SER A 120 -6.65 -16.11 29.77
C SER A 120 -7.69 -17.22 29.55
N LYS A 121 -8.95 -16.98 29.92
CA LYS A 121 -10.05 -17.92 29.66
C LYS A 121 -10.34 -18.15 28.18
N ARG A 122 -10.25 -17.10 27.35
CA ARG A 122 -10.44 -17.20 25.89
C ARG A 122 -9.32 -18.03 25.24
N ARG A 123 -8.07 -17.85 25.68
CA ARG A 123 -6.92 -18.64 25.22
C ARG A 123 -7.04 -20.13 25.53
N GLN A 124 -7.48 -20.47 26.75
CA GLN A 124 -7.75 -21.86 27.12
C GLN A 124 -8.84 -22.49 26.26
N LYS A 125 -9.84 -21.71 25.84
CA LYS A 125 -10.90 -22.18 24.92
C LYS A 125 -10.34 -22.44 23.51
N LEU A 126 -9.42 -21.61 23.04
CA LEU A 126 -8.80 -21.70 21.72
C LEU A 126 -7.80 -22.87 21.65
N ASP A 127 -7.00 -23.07 22.69
CA ASP A 127 -6.08 -24.21 22.79
C ASP A 127 -6.86 -25.54 22.89
N LYS A 128 -8.01 -25.56 23.58
CA LYS A 128 -8.93 -26.71 23.60
C LYS A 128 -9.55 -26.99 22.23
N ALA A 129 -9.97 -25.96 21.50
CA ALA A 129 -10.53 -26.12 20.15
C ALA A 129 -9.46 -26.65 19.16
N ARG A 130 -8.21 -26.18 19.26
CA ARG A 130 -7.09 -26.69 18.47
C ARG A 130 -6.78 -28.15 18.81
N ALA A 131 -6.72 -28.50 20.09
CA ALA A 131 -6.49 -29.88 20.51
C ALA A 131 -7.60 -30.83 20.02
N ALA A 132 -8.85 -30.36 19.94
CA ALA A 132 -9.96 -31.13 19.38
C ALA A 132 -9.81 -31.33 17.85
N ALA A 133 -9.48 -30.26 17.12
CA ALA A 133 -9.27 -30.32 15.66
C ALA A 133 -8.07 -31.21 15.26
N VAL A 134 -6.98 -31.19 16.04
CA VAL A 134 -5.81 -32.06 15.82
C VAL A 134 -6.18 -33.53 16.07
N ARG A 135 -6.95 -33.84 17.12
CA ARG A 135 -7.42 -35.21 17.39
C ARG A 135 -8.36 -35.73 16.31
N GLU A 136 -9.17 -34.86 15.73
CA GLU A 136 -10.09 -35.19 14.63
C GLU A 136 -9.32 -35.43 13.31
N ALA A 137 -8.21 -34.73 13.10
CA ALA A 137 -7.28 -34.98 12.00
C ALA A 137 -6.47 -36.28 12.18
N GLU A 138 -6.11 -36.66 13.41
CA GLU A 138 -5.36 -37.89 13.71
C GLU A 138 -6.22 -39.17 13.69
N HIS A 139 -7.55 -39.07 13.81
CA HIS A 139 -8.47 -40.23 13.85
C HIS A 139 -9.18 -40.56 12.53
N SER A 140 -8.67 -40.12 11.39
CA SER A 140 -9.20 -40.50 10.08
C SER A 140 -8.44 -41.71 9.51
N PRO A 141 -8.97 -42.95 9.57
CA PRO A 141 -8.32 -44.08 8.91
C PRO A 141 -8.60 -44.00 7.41
N GLY A 142 -7.53 -43.96 6.61
CA GLY A 142 -7.62 -43.91 5.16
C GLY A 142 -8.40 -45.10 4.59
N ARG A 143 -9.38 -44.82 3.71
CA ARG A 143 -10.00 -45.83 2.85
C ARG A 143 -10.07 -45.36 1.41
N LYS A 144 -9.54 -46.24 0.54
CA LYS A 144 -9.49 -46.14 -0.92
C LYS A 144 -10.90 -46.02 -1.54
N LYS A 145 -10.93 -45.36 -2.70
CA LYS A 145 -12.06 -45.17 -3.64
C LYS A 145 -13.04 -46.35 -3.71
N THR A 146 -14.34 -46.07 -3.60
CA THR A 146 -15.42 -46.43 -4.54
C THR A 146 -16.79 -46.15 -3.92
N GLY A 147 -17.67 -45.48 -4.69
CA GLY A 147 -19.11 -45.74 -4.79
C GLY A 147 -20.02 -45.59 -3.56
N ALA A 148 -21.07 -44.78 -3.75
CA ALA A 148 -22.35 -44.77 -3.03
C ALA A 148 -22.39 -44.06 -1.65
N VAL A 149 -22.97 -42.85 -1.65
CA VAL A 149 -23.74 -42.33 -0.51
C VAL A 149 -25.09 -41.82 -1.05
N LEU A 150 -26.02 -42.75 -1.18
CA LEU A 150 -27.44 -42.50 -0.94
C LEU A 150 -27.70 -42.99 0.50
N LEU A 151 -28.62 -42.30 1.19
CA LEU A 151 -29.16 -42.58 2.54
C LEU A 151 -28.48 -41.82 3.69
N SER A 152 -28.97 -40.61 3.96
CA SER A 152 -29.46 -40.22 5.30
C SER A 152 -29.92 -38.76 5.34
N LEU A 153 -31.12 -38.47 4.81
CA LEU A 153 -31.96 -37.35 5.29
C LEU A 153 -33.33 -37.93 5.64
N ALA A 154 -33.41 -38.53 6.83
CA ALA A 154 -34.65 -38.94 7.46
C ALA A 154 -34.49 -38.73 8.97
N ALA A 155 -34.47 -37.46 9.40
CA ALA A 155 -34.64 -37.07 10.81
C ALA A 155 -34.85 -35.55 10.98
N VAL A 156 -35.72 -34.92 10.17
CA VAL A 156 -36.35 -33.63 10.55
C VAL A 156 -37.81 -33.66 10.05
N VAL A 157 -38.63 -34.46 10.70
CA VAL A 157 -40.10 -34.34 10.62
C VAL A 157 -40.64 -34.62 12.02
N ALA A 158 -40.76 -33.58 12.85
CA ALA A 158 -41.54 -33.61 14.07
C ALA A 158 -41.85 -32.20 14.60
N SER A 159 -42.47 -31.33 13.77
CA SER A 159 -43.26 -30.18 14.26
C SER A 159 -43.88 -29.35 13.11
N ALA A 160 -44.91 -29.89 12.45
CA ALA A 160 -45.93 -29.07 11.77
C ALA A 160 -47.17 -29.93 11.51
N GLY A 161 -48.01 -30.07 12.54
CA GLY A 161 -49.33 -30.67 12.40
C GLY A 161 -50.38 -29.62 12.00
N LEU A 162 -51.28 -30.06 11.10
CA LEU A 162 -52.67 -29.63 10.95
C LEU A 162 -52.97 -28.23 10.40
N ILE A 163 -53.02 -28.08 9.06
CA ILE A 163 -54.13 -27.43 8.34
C ILE A 163 -54.27 -28.07 6.94
N THR A 164 -55.16 -29.05 6.77
CA THR A 164 -55.62 -29.51 5.44
C THR A 164 -57.12 -29.81 5.48
N ALA A 165 -57.94 -28.77 5.31
CA ALA A 165 -59.33 -28.93 4.87
C ALA A 165 -59.82 -27.60 4.29
N GLY A 166 -59.74 -27.43 2.96
CA GLY A 166 -60.43 -26.32 2.29
C GLY A 166 -59.74 -25.73 1.07
N SER A 167 -59.46 -26.51 0.03
CA SER A 167 -59.19 -25.96 -1.33
C SER A 167 -59.13 -27.08 -2.38
N LEU A 168 -60.24 -27.78 -2.59
CA LEU A 168 -60.39 -28.75 -3.70
C LEU A 168 -61.06 -28.15 -4.96
N LEU A 169 -61.26 -26.82 -5.03
CA LEU A 169 -61.95 -26.17 -6.16
C LEU A 169 -61.40 -24.76 -6.46
N ALA A 170 -60.10 -24.63 -6.72
CA ALA A 170 -59.56 -23.45 -7.40
C ALA A 170 -59.08 -23.88 -8.80
N PRO A 171 -59.47 -23.19 -9.90
CA PRO A 171 -58.89 -23.46 -11.20
C PRO A 171 -57.39 -23.23 -11.12
N ALA A 172 -56.60 -24.17 -11.64
CA ALA A 172 -55.16 -24.00 -11.76
C ALA A 172 -54.91 -22.74 -12.59
N ALA A 173 -54.34 -21.71 -11.98
CA ALA A 173 -53.74 -20.62 -12.74
C ALA A 173 -52.63 -21.24 -13.58
N ASN A 174 -52.75 -21.22 -14.91
CA ASN A 174 -51.62 -21.55 -15.78
C ASN A 174 -50.52 -20.52 -15.47
N PRO A 175 -49.41 -20.89 -14.81
CA PRO A 175 -48.29 -19.98 -14.78
C PRO A 175 -47.77 -20.00 -16.22
N ILE A 176 -47.95 -18.89 -16.93
CA ILE A 176 -47.08 -18.61 -18.07
C ILE A 176 -45.70 -18.46 -17.43
N ALA A 177 -44.97 -19.57 -17.35
CA ALA A 177 -43.56 -19.58 -17.01
C ALA A 177 -42.86 -18.96 -18.21
N MET A 178 -42.83 -17.62 -18.25
CA MET A 178 -41.85 -16.95 -19.07
C MET A 178 -40.49 -17.41 -18.55
N PRO A 179 -39.61 -17.97 -19.40
CA PRO A 179 -38.27 -18.29 -18.96
C PRO A 179 -37.69 -17.01 -18.40
N ALA A 180 -37.31 -17.01 -17.13
CA ALA A 180 -36.46 -15.96 -16.59
C ALA A 180 -35.18 -16.02 -17.41
N GLY A 181 -35.09 -15.17 -18.45
CA GLY A 181 -33.88 -14.98 -19.19
C GLY A 181 -32.86 -14.44 -18.20
N VAL A 182 -31.96 -15.31 -17.75
CA VAL A 182 -30.69 -14.88 -17.14
C VAL A 182 -29.89 -14.25 -18.26
N THR A 183 -30.21 -13.01 -18.61
CA THR A 183 -29.36 -12.20 -19.45
C THR A 183 -28.16 -11.85 -18.61
N SER A 184 -27.05 -12.57 -18.79
CA SER A 184 -25.76 -12.13 -18.26
C SER A 184 -25.43 -10.80 -18.92
N LEU A 185 -25.57 -9.69 -18.18
CA LEU A 185 -25.08 -8.40 -18.66
C LEU A 185 -23.58 -8.57 -18.96
N PRO A 186 -23.10 -8.17 -20.15
CA PRO A 186 -21.69 -8.25 -20.47
C PRO A 186 -20.91 -7.46 -19.41
N ALA A 187 -19.75 -7.97 -19.00
CA ALA A 187 -18.88 -7.28 -18.06
C ALA A 187 -18.66 -5.84 -18.55
N GLY A 188 -18.84 -4.83 -17.69
CA GLY A 188 -18.43 -3.46 -18.04
C GLY A 188 -16.93 -3.28 -17.87
N ASP A 189 -16.40 -2.15 -18.37
CA ASP A 189 -15.00 -1.77 -18.16
C ASP A 189 -14.60 -1.82 -16.67
N ALA A 190 -13.45 -2.44 -16.39
CA ALA A 190 -12.86 -2.41 -15.06
C ALA A 190 -12.25 -1.03 -14.82
N ILE A 191 -12.57 -0.40 -13.69
CA ILE A 191 -12.08 0.93 -13.31
C ILE A 191 -11.35 0.83 -11.97
N SER A 192 -10.13 1.35 -11.93
CA SER A 192 -9.34 1.54 -10.70
C SER A 192 -8.95 2.99 -10.55
N VAL A 193 -8.90 3.48 -9.31
CA VAL A 193 -8.56 4.86 -9.00
C VAL A 193 -7.15 4.91 -8.43
N CYS A 194 -6.29 5.68 -9.08
CA CYS A 194 -4.93 5.94 -8.66
C CYS A 194 -4.90 7.16 -7.74
N ALA A 195 -4.15 7.08 -6.64
CA ALA A 195 -3.95 8.21 -5.74
C ALA A 195 -3.47 9.47 -6.49
N ALA A 196 -3.64 10.66 -5.91
CA ALA A 196 -2.95 11.85 -6.42
C ALA A 196 -1.45 11.78 -6.08
N THR A 197 -0.65 12.66 -6.71
CA THR A 197 0.72 12.91 -6.25
C THR A 197 0.68 13.45 -4.82
N PRO A 198 1.51 12.92 -3.88
CA PRO A 198 1.64 13.48 -2.55
C PRO A 198 1.91 14.99 -2.59
N ALA A 199 1.16 15.74 -1.78
CA ALA A 199 1.30 17.19 -1.70
C ALA A 199 1.05 17.66 -0.27
N LEU A 200 1.76 18.72 0.13
CA LEU A 200 1.46 19.40 1.40
C LEU A 200 0.05 20.01 1.31
N LEU A 201 -0.64 20.04 2.44
CA LEU A 201 -1.88 20.78 2.55
C LEU A 201 -1.58 22.26 2.25
N LYS A 202 -2.32 22.86 1.32
CA LYS A 202 -2.17 24.29 1.04
C LYS A 202 -2.44 25.07 2.33
N GLY A 203 -1.44 25.80 2.79
CA GLY A 203 -1.63 26.83 3.82
C GLY A 203 -2.49 27.97 3.29
N VAL A 204 -2.88 28.87 4.19
CA VAL A 204 -3.47 30.16 3.80
C VAL A 204 -2.49 30.93 2.91
N ASP A 205 -2.99 31.59 1.87
CA ASP A 205 -2.16 32.43 0.99
C ASP A 205 -1.42 33.48 1.85
N GLY A 206 -0.08 33.52 1.76
CA GLY A 206 0.78 34.44 2.53
C GLY A 206 1.84 33.81 3.42
N THR A 207 2.04 32.49 3.39
CA THR A 207 3.20 31.85 4.04
C THR A 207 4.51 32.23 3.34
N ASP A 208 5.57 32.44 4.12
CA ASP A 208 6.94 32.71 3.66
C ASP A 208 7.36 31.73 2.55
N PRO A 209 7.99 32.18 1.44
CA PRO A 209 8.53 31.32 0.39
C PRO A 209 9.41 30.16 0.86
N GLN A 210 10.02 30.25 2.06
CA GLN A 210 10.74 29.13 2.69
C GLN A 210 9.83 27.98 3.15
N PHE A 211 8.52 28.21 3.26
CA PHE A 211 7.46 27.24 3.53
C PHE A 211 6.60 26.94 2.28
N ALA A 212 7.03 27.38 1.10
CA ALA A 212 6.34 27.05 -0.14
C ALA A 212 6.49 25.53 -0.44
N PRO A 213 5.43 24.86 -0.92
CA PRO A 213 5.50 23.45 -1.28
C PRO A 213 6.49 23.28 -2.44
N GLY A 214 7.66 22.71 -2.19
CA GLY A 214 8.66 22.59 -3.26
C GLY A 214 9.89 21.80 -2.90
N ALA A 215 9.78 20.48 -2.97
CA ALA A 215 10.94 19.67 -3.35
C ALA A 215 11.33 20.07 -4.78
N LYS A 216 12.62 20.38 -5.02
CA LYS A 216 13.10 20.74 -6.37
C LYS A 216 13.20 19.52 -7.27
N ASP A 217 13.43 18.36 -6.64
CA ASP A 217 13.61 17.07 -7.30
C ASP A 217 12.45 16.12 -6.95
N VAL A 218 11.34 16.25 -7.68
CA VAL A 218 10.17 15.36 -7.56
C VAL A 218 10.00 14.50 -8.80
N SER A 219 9.81 13.19 -8.59
CA SER A 219 9.43 12.22 -9.62
C SER A 219 8.12 11.56 -9.23
N SER A 220 7.05 11.84 -9.98
CA SER A 220 5.74 11.21 -9.80
C SER A 220 5.27 10.53 -11.08
N ASN A 221 4.97 9.25 -10.97
CA ASN A 221 4.72 8.37 -12.11
C ASN A 221 3.54 7.45 -11.85
N LEU A 222 2.82 7.11 -12.93
CA LEU A 222 1.87 6.00 -12.97
C LEU A 222 2.41 4.97 -13.96
N ARG A 223 2.77 3.78 -13.47
CA ARG A 223 3.11 2.65 -14.32
C ARG A 223 1.92 1.72 -14.42
N SER A 224 1.44 1.52 -15.65
CA SER A 224 0.30 0.67 -15.96
C SER A 224 0.74 -0.52 -16.80
N ALA A 225 0.12 -1.67 -16.56
CA ALA A 225 0.34 -2.90 -17.30
C ALA A 225 -1.00 -3.53 -17.68
N VAL A 226 -1.11 -4.04 -18.88
CA VAL A 226 -2.30 -4.75 -19.38
C VAL A 226 -1.86 -6.01 -20.13
N VAL A 227 -2.63 -7.09 -19.97
CA VAL A 227 -2.32 -8.41 -20.53
C VAL A 227 -3.44 -8.83 -21.47
N SER A 228 -3.06 -9.37 -22.63
CA SER A 228 -4.01 -9.84 -23.64
C SER A 228 -4.79 -11.06 -23.18
N ASP A 229 -5.87 -11.39 -23.89
CA ASP A 229 -6.44 -12.73 -23.84
C ASP A 229 -5.52 -13.79 -24.49
N LEU A 230 -5.99 -15.04 -24.58
CA LEU A 230 -5.25 -16.16 -25.19
C LEU A 230 -5.14 -16.07 -26.73
N ALA A 231 -5.92 -15.19 -27.35
CA ALA A 231 -5.84 -14.86 -28.77
C ALA A 231 -4.94 -13.66 -29.03
N LYS A 232 -4.12 -13.26 -28.04
CA LYS A 232 -3.18 -12.13 -28.11
C LYS A 232 -3.86 -10.78 -28.37
N ARG A 233 -5.17 -10.64 -28.10
CA ARG A 233 -5.88 -9.37 -28.20
C ARG A 233 -5.66 -8.56 -26.93
N LEU A 234 -5.04 -7.40 -27.05
CA LEU A 234 -4.90 -6.47 -25.93
C LEU A 234 -6.22 -5.71 -25.75
N PRO A 235 -6.83 -5.72 -24.54
CA PRO A 235 -8.03 -4.94 -24.30
C PRO A 235 -7.72 -3.45 -24.41
N GLY A 236 -8.72 -2.63 -24.78
CA GLY A 236 -8.59 -1.17 -24.67
C GLY A 236 -8.25 -0.75 -23.24
N SER A 237 -7.27 0.12 -23.06
CA SER A 237 -6.89 0.60 -21.73
C SER A 237 -6.36 2.02 -21.73
N SER A 238 -6.71 2.78 -20.70
CA SER A 238 -6.40 4.21 -20.63
C SER A 238 -6.25 4.72 -19.22
N ILE A 239 -5.55 5.85 -19.09
CA ILE A 239 -5.52 6.72 -17.91
C ILE A 239 -6.33 7.98 -18.22
N SER A 240 -7.27 8.33 -17.33
CA SER A 240 -8.12 9.52 -17.43
C SER A 240 -8.18 10.29 -16.11
N ASN A 241 -8.68 11.51 -16.16
CA ASN A 241 -9.12 12.23 -14.96
C ASN A 241 -10.37 11.55 -14.34
N VAL A 242 -10.68 11.93 -13.10
CA VAL A 242 -11.87 11.44 -12.38
C VAL A 242 -13.18 11.89 -13.04
N ASP A 243 -13.16 12.97 -13.83
CA ASP A 243 -14.28 13.43 -14.65
C ASP A 243 -14.45 12.66 -15.99
N GLY A 244 -13.55 11.71 -16.28
CA GLY A 244 -13.57 10.88 -17.49
C GLY A 244 -12.71 11.41 -18.65
N THR A 245 -12.10 12.59 -18.54
CA THR A 245 -11.23 13.13 -19.60
C THR A 245 -9.98 12.25 -19.78
N VAL A 246 -9.82 11.64 -20.96
CA VAL A 246 -8.71 10.72 -21.23
C VAL A 246 -7.40 11.51 -21.39
N ASN A 247 -6.41 11.17 -20.57
CA ASN A 247 -5.09 11.79 -20.61
C ASN A 247 -4.09 10.97 -21.42
N LYS A 248 -4.18 9.63 -21.34
CA LYS A 248 -3.25 8.74 -22.03
C LYS A 248 -3.91 7.40 -22.35
N SER A 249 -3.90 7.02 -23.63
CA SER A 249 -4.21 5.65 -24.05
C SER A 249 -2.98 4.75 -23.92
N LEU A 250 -3.17 3.54 -23.42
CA LEU A 250 -2.15 2.47 -23.43
C LEU A 250 -2.32 1.57 -24.65
N THR A 251 -3.56 1.21 -24.95
CA THR A 251 -3.99 0.31 -26.01
C THR A 251 -5.34 0.78 -26.54
N ASP A 252 -5.51 0.70 -27.86
CA ASP A 252 -6.74 1.13 -28.51
C ASP A 252 -7.92 0.25 -28.11
N ARG A 253 -9.10 0.86 -28.01
CA ARG A 253 -10.33 0.13 -27.69
C ARG A 253 -10.71 -0.75 -28.89
N ILE A 254 -10.96 -2.03 -28.61
CA ILE A 254 -11.52 -2.97 -29.58
C ILE A 254 -13.03 -2.68 -29.67
N SER A 255 -13.66 -2.89 -30.84
CA SER A 255 -15.12 -2.76 -30.93
C SER A 255 -15.79 -3.65 -29.88
N ASP A 256 -16.90 -3.21 -29.26
CA ASP A 256 -17.53 -4.00 -28.20
C ASP A 256 -18.06 -5.36 -28.73
N GLU A 257 -18.44 -5.41 -30.02
CA GLU A 257 -18.83 -6.65 -30.71
C GLU A 257 -17.66 -7.63 -30.83
N ASP A 258 -16.48 -7.18 -31.26
CA ASP A 258 -15.29 -8.03 -31.35
C ASP A 258 -14.77 -8.41 -29.95
N ALA A 259 -14.78 -7.46 -29.02
CA ALA A 259 -14.34 -7.67 -27.64
C ALA A 259 -15.20 -8.73 -26.93
N ALA A 260 -16.50 -8.80 -27.22
CA ALA A 260 -17.40 -9.81 -26.65
C ALA A 260 -17.10 -11.24 -27.13
N GLN A 261 -16.43 -11.41 -28.27
CA GLN A 261 -16.12 -12.74 -28.80
C GLN A 261 -15.15 -13.49 -27.87
N VAL A 262 -15.48 -14.74 -27.53
CA VAL A 262 -14.57 -15.64 -26.82
C VAL A 262 -13.59 -16.24 -27.82
N ARG A 263 -12.31 -15.90 -27.70
CA ARG A 263 -11.25 -16.39 -28.58
C ARG A 263 -10.16 -17.09 -27.78
N SER A 264 -9.81 -18.30 -28.19
CA SER A 264 -8.73 -19.10 -27.58
C SER A 264 -7.43 -19.09 -28.41
N ALA A 265 -7.48 -18.55 -29.62
CA ALA A 265 -6.37 -18.45 -30.53
C ALA A 265 -6.52 -17.21 -31.43
N ASP A 266 -5.39 -16.69 -31.90
CA ASP A 266 -5.33 -15.60 -32.87
C ASP A 266 -5.79 -16.06 -34.28
N ASP A 267 -5.76 -15.16 -35.26
CA ASP A 267 -6.19 -15.44 -36.63
C ASP A 267 -5.29 -16.48 -37.34
N GLN A 268 -4.10 -16.78 -36.79
CA GLN A 268 -3.20 -17.82 -37.27
C GLN A 268 -3.39 -19.16 -36.53
N GLY A 269 -4.36 -19.25 -35.63
CA GLY A 269 -4.61 -20.45 -34.83
C GLY A 269 -3.61 -20.66 -33.69
N LEU A 270 -2.82 -19.64 -33.33
CA LEU A 270 -1.85 -19.71 -32.23
C LEU A 270 -2.45 -19.20 -30.92
N THR A 271 -2.24 -19.97 -29.85
CA THR A 271 -2.59 -19.58 -28.48
C THR A 271 -1.40 -18.95 -27.78
N GLY A 272 -1.62 -17.85 -27.07
CA GLY A 272 -0.60 -17.22 -26.24
C GLY A 272 -1.06 -15.90 -25.65
N ARG A 273 -0.21 -15.30 -24.81
CA ARG A 273 -0.45 -13.97 -24.25
C ARG A 273 0.65 -13.01 -24.67
N THR A 274 0.28 -11.74 -24.76
CA THR A 274 1.17 -10.59 -24.88
C THR A 274 0.80 -9.59 -23.77
N ALA A 275 1.67 -8.62 -23.51
CA ALA A 275 1.38 -7.55 -22.57
C ALA A 275 1.83 -6.21 -23.13
N LYS A 276 1.27 -5.14 -22.57
CA LYS A 276 1.70 -3.77 -22.81
C LYS A 276 1.93 -3.09 -21.47
N VAL A 277 3.06 -2.39 -21.37
CA VAL A 277 3.39 -1.53 -20.23
C VAL A 277 3.53 -0.10 -20.70
N SER A 278 3.16 0.85 -19.84
CA SER A 278 3.34 2.28 -20.10
C SER A 278 3.57 3.00 -18.79
N THR A 279 4.51 3.94 -18.79
CA THR A 279 4.72 4.85 -17.66
C THR A 279 4.23 6.23 -18.08
N SER A 280 3.33 6.82 -17.30
CA SER A 280 2.88 8.20 -17.43
C SER A 280 3.57 9.04 -16.36
N ASN A 281 4.23 10.11 -16.78
CA ASN A 281 4.93 11.04 -15.89
C ASN A 281 4.04 12.27 -15.67
N ASN A 282 4.24 12.98 -14.56
CA ASN A 282 3.55 14.25 -14.27
C ASN A 282 2.01 14.14 -14.17
N ALA A 283 1.47 12.95 -13.93
CA ALA A 283 0.06 12.74 -13.64
C ALA A 283 -0.22 13.11 -12.17
N ASN A 284 -0.39 14.41 -11.90
CA ASN A 284 -0.39 14.94 -10.52
C ASN A 284 -1.71 14.80 -9.78
N ALA A 285 -2.83 14.92 -10.50
CA ALA A 285 -4.14 14.72 -9.91
C ALA A 285 -4.42 13.23 -9.65
N GLN A 286 -5.51 12.96 -8.94
CA GLN A 286 -6.09 11.63 -8.90
C GLN A 286 -6.52 11.21 -10.31
N GLN A 287 -6.32 9.93 -10.67
CA GLN A 287 -6.56 9.42 -12.02
C GLN A 287 -7.37 8.14 -12.00
N LEU A 288 -8.08 7.84 -13.08
CA LEU A 288 -8.71 6.56 -13.31
C LEU A 288 -7.86 5.74 -14.29
N TYR A 289 -7.71 4.47 -14.00
CA TYR A 289 -7.22 3.47 -14.93
C TYR A 289 -8.37 2.57 -15.35
N THR A 290 -8.62 2.50 -16.66
CA THR A 290 -9.74 1.76 -17.24
C THR A 290 -9.22 0.62 -18.12
N VAL A 291 -9.84 -0.56 -18.03
CA VAL A 291 -9.53 -1.73 -18.86
C VAL A 291 -10.81 -2.34 -19.41
N GLN A 292 -10.86 -2.49 -20.74
CA GLN A 292 -11.97 -3.11 -21.45
C GLN A 292 -12.05 -4.61 -21.14
N PRO A 293 -13.24 -5.19 -20.95
CA PRO A 293 -13.43 -6.64 -20.88
C PRO A 293 -13.12 -7.33 -22.22
N LEU A 294 -12.78 -8.62 -22.19
CA LEU A 294 -12.66 -9.47 -23.39
C LEU A 294 -13.34 -10.82 -23.16
N GLY A 295 -14.02 -11.34 -24.18
CA GLY A 295 -14.75 -12.60 -24.11
C GLY A 295 -15.83 -12.64 -23.01
N GLY A 296 -16.42 -11.48 -22.69
CA GLY A 296 -17.38 -11.34 -21.59
C GLY A 296 -16.78 -11.42 -20.18
N LEU A 297 -15.44 -11.47 -20.04
CA LEU A 297 -14.73 -11.56 -18.77
C LEU A 297 -13.93 -10.28 -18.46
N PRO A 298 -13.72 -9.96 -17.18
CA PRO A 298 -12.79 -8.91 -16.79
C PRO A 298 -11.38 -9.21 -17.31
N SER A 299 -10.77 -8.24 -18.00
CA SER A 299 -9.40 -8.36 -18.48
C SER A 299 -8.38 -8.12 -17.37
N ILE A 300 -7.16 -8.63 -17.58
CA ILE A 300 -6.05 -8.47 -16.64
C ILE A 300 -5.33 -7.15 -16.94
N GLY A 301 -5.34 -6.23 -15.98
CA GLY A 301 -4.58 -5.00 -16.07
C GLY A 301 -4.60 -4.26 -14.74
N SER A 302 -3.57 -3.50 -14.44
CA SER A 302 -3.50 -2.69 -13.22
C SER A 302 -2.51 -1.53 -13.39
N SER A 303 -2.51 -0.62 -12.41
CA SER A 303 -1.63 0.53 -12.39
C SER A 303 -1.10 0.78 -10.98
N LEU A 304 0.10 1.36 -10.90
CA LEU A 304 0.81 1.68 -9.67
C LEU A 304 1.27 3.14 -9.74
N ARG A 305 0.94 3.91 -8.69
CA ARG A 305 1.59 5.19 -8.44
C ARG A 305 2.91 4.97 -7.72
N SER A 306 3.95 5.67 -8.18
CA SER A 306 5.19 5.84 -7.45
C SER A 306 5.57 7.32 -7.41
N PHE A 307 5.88 7.83 -6.22
CA PHE A 307 6.34 9.18 -5.94
C PHE A 307 7.70 9.12 -5.26
N GLN A 308 8.62 10.01 -5.63
CA GLN A 308 9.87 10.24 -4.92
C GLN A 308 10.12 11.74 -4.87
N ALA A 309 10.41 12.25 -3.68
CA ALA A 309 11.08 13.53 -3.48
C ALA A 309 12.43 13.29 -2.82
N LYS A 310 13.46 14.04 -3.22
CA LYS A 310 14.80 13.96 -2.60
C LYS A 310 15.02 14.97 -1.48
N ASP A 311 14.23 16.03 -1.47
CA ASP A 311 14.34 17.17 -0.58
C ASP A 311 12.94 17.68 -0.17
N GLY A 312 12.91 18.72 0.67
CA GLY A 312 11.68 19.31 1.21
C GLY A 312 10.96 18.42 2.23
N ASP A 313 9.83 18.92 2.75
CA ASP A 313 9.10 18.29 3.85
C ASP A 313 8.49 16.92 3.49
N LEU A 314 8.36 16.63 2.19
CA LEU A 314 7.89 15.36 1.67
C LEU A 314 9.03 14.47 1.13
N ALA A 315 10.29 14.75 1.48
CA ALA A 315 11.41 13.91 1.07
C ALA A 315 11.17 12.46 1.52
N GLY A 316 11.27 11.54 0.57
CA GLY A 316 10.92 10.13 0.74
C GLY A 316 10.34 9.52 -0.54
N LEU A 317 9.99 8.24 -0.44
CA LEU A 317 9.43 7.42 -1.50
C LEU A 317 8.06 6.91 -1.04
N ALA A 318 7.05 7.07 -1.89
CA ALA A 318 5.70 6.52 -1.65
C ALA A 318 5.23 5.73 -2.86
N ALA A 319 4.48 4.65 -2.63
CA ALA A 319 3.88 3.88 -3.71
C ALA A 319 2.53 3.30 -3.32
N ALA A 320 1.61 3.21 -4.27
CA ALA A 320 0.32 2.56 -4.05
C ALA A 320 -0.24 2.02 -5.35
N THR A 321 -0.83 0.83 -5.29
CA THR A 321 -1.62 0.29 -6.41
C THR A 321 -2.93 1.05 -6.52
N CYS A 322 -3.36 1.31 -7.76
CA CYS A 322 -4.67 1.90 -8.00
C CYS A 322 -5.75 0.90 -7.58
N GLN A 323 -6.79 1.38 -6.91
CA GLN A 323 -7.79 0.52 -6.26
C GLN A 323 -9.14 0.60 -6.96
N ALA A 324 -9.80 -0.53 -7.12
CA ALA A 324 -11.18 -0.54 -7.59
C ALA A 324 -12.10 0.16 -6.56
N PRO A 325 -13.06 1.00 -6.99
CA PRO A 325 -14.01 1.62 -6.07
C PRO A 325 -14.81 0.59 -5.27
N ALA A 326 -14.96 0.81 -3.97
CA ALA A 326 -15.60 -0.09 -3.03
C ALA A 326 -16.46 0.66 -2.02
N ALA A 327 -17.38 -0.07 -1.38
CA ALA A 327 -18.24 0.47 -0.33
C ALA A 327 -17.58 0.46 1.06
N ASN A 328 -16.49 -0.29 1.24
CA ASN A 328 -15.82 -0.46 2.53
C ASN A 328 -14.31 -0.33 2.36
N TRP A 329 -13.68 0.52 3.17
CA TRP A 329 -12.23 0.69 3.22
C TRP A 329 -11.77 0.64 4.67
N ARG A 330 -10.62 0.03 4.92
CA ARG A 330 -10.04 -0.06 6.26
C ARG A 330 -8.57 0.32 6.19
N PHE A 331 -8.11 1.11 7.15
CA PHE A 331 -6.72 1.52 7.29
C PHE A 331 -6.32 1.33 8.75
N THR A 332 -5.07 0.92 8.99
CA THR A 332 -4.54 0.64 10.33
C THR A 332 -3.14 1.21 10.46
N GLY A 333 -2.81 1.77 11.63
CA GLY A 333 -1.49 2.32 11.91
C GLY A 333 -1.26 3.71 11.33
N LEU A 334 -2.33 4.48 11.08
CA LEU A 334 -2.23 5.88 10.68
C LEU A 334 -1.73 6.71 11.86
N GLN A 335 -0.96 7.77 11.59
CA GLN A 335 -0.31 8.59 12.61
C GLN A 335 -0.80 10.03 12.58
N THR A 336 -1.06 10.57 13.77
CA THR A 336 -1.59 11.93 14.00
C THR A 336 -0.87 12.65 15.14
N THR A 337 0.26 12.08 15.59
CA THR A 337 1.19 12.70 16.54
C THR A 337 1.77 13.98 15.99
N THR A 338 2.30 14.83 16.88
CA THR A 338 3.07 16.01 16.45
C THR A 338 4.16 15.62 15.45
N GLY A 339 4.24 16.37 14.35
CA GLY A 339 5.14 16.09 13.24
C GLY A 339 4.60 15.10 12.21
N SER A 340 3.53 14.33 12.50
CA SER A 340 2.91 13.40 11.56
C SER A 340 1.54 13.89 11.10
N THR A 341 1.31 13.87 9.79
CA THR A 341 0.03 14.26 9.18
C THR A 341 -0.53 13.08 8.40
N SER A 342 -1.78 12.72 8.68
CA SER A 342 -2.57 11.77 7.90
C SER A 342 -3.76 12.47 7.25
N VAL A 343 -3.84 12.41 5.92
CA VAL A 343 -4.94 12.98 5.13
C VAL A 343 -5.66 11.85 4.40
N LEU A 344 -6.94 11.63 4.73
CA LEU A 344 -7.79 10.69 4.03
C LEU A 344 -8.36 11.35 2.78
N HIS A 345 -8.07 10.79 1.62
CA HIS A 345 -8.60 11.22 0.34
C HIS A 345 -9.71 10.29 -0.12
N LEU A 346 -10.85 10.87 -0.47
CA LEU A 346 -12.04 10.18 -0.95
C LEU A 346 -12.40 10.70 -2.34
N SER A 347 -12.89 9.80 -3.18
CA SER A 347 -13.36 10.14 -4.52
C SER A 347 -14.53 9.27 -4.92
N ASN A 348 -15.47 9.85 -5.65
CA ASN A 348 -16.60 9.12 -6.20
C ASN A 348 -16.50 9.08 -7.73
N PRO A 349 -15.93 8.01 -8.33
CA PRO A 349 -15.83 7.87 -9.77
C PRO A 349 -17.12 7.33 -10.41
N THR A 350 -18.21 7.19 -9.64
CA THR A 350 -19.49 6.67 -10.14
C THR A 350 -20.41 7.80 -10.60
N SER A 351 -21.47 7.44 -11.32
CA SER A 351 -22.50 8.39 -11.79
C SER A 351 -23.57 8.72 -10.75
N THR A 352 -23.49 8.13 -9.55
CA THR A 352 -24.44 8.32 -8.45
C THR A 352 -23.74 8.92 -7.25
N SER A 353 -24.40 9.81 -6.51
CA SER A 353 -23.84 10.34 -5.25
C SER A 353 -23.53 9.24 -4.25
N ALA A 354 -22.47 9.41 -3.47
CA ALA A 354 -22.10 8.54 -2.37
C ALA A 354 -22.29 9.29 -1.04
N GLN A 355 -22.96 8.65 -0.09
CA GLN A 355 -22.97 9.10 1.30
C GLN A 355 -21.96 8.26 2.07
N VAL A 356 -21.01 8.92 2.73
CA VAL A 356 -19.85 8.30 3.37
C VAL A 356 -19.88 8.55 4.87
N ALA A 357 -19.64 7.47 5.62
CA ALA A 357 -19.38 7.48 7.06
C ALA A 357 -17.93 7.06 7.33
N ILE A 358 -17.27 7.72 8.29
CA ILE A 358 -15.89 7.41 8.69
C ILE A 358 -15.83 7.21 10.19
N ASP A 359 -15.47 6.01 10.61
CA ASP A 359 -15.20 5.69 12.01
C ASP A 359 -13.70 5.65 12.26
N LEU A 360 -13.27 6.31 13.35
CA LEU A 360 -11.88 6.33 13.80
C LEU A 360 -11.74 5.60 15.13
N ARG A 361 -10.64 4.86 15.27
CA ARG A 361 -10.26 4.13 16.48
C ARG A 361 -8.82 4.49 16.85
N GLY A 362 -8.58 4.78 18.12
CA GLY A 362 -7.27 4.98 18.71
C GLY A 362 -6.93 3.91 19.74
N PRO A 363 -5.82 4.07 20.49
CA PRO A 363 -5.42 3.14 21.54
C PRO A 363 -6.46 3.01 22.66
N GLU A 364 -7.21 4.09 22.92
CA GLU A 364 -8.25 4.15 23.96
C GLU A 364 -9.66 3.76 23.47
N GLY A 365 -9.79 3.30 22.22
CA GLY A 365 -11.07 2.88 21.64
C GLY A 365 -11.58 3.83 20.54
N LEU A 366 -12.90 3.97 20.43
CA LEU A 366 -13.54 4.83 19.41
C LEU A 366 -13.24 6.31 19.65
N VAL A 367 -12.95 7.02 18.57
CA VAL A 367 -12.84 8.48 18.54
C VAL A 367 -14.20 9.06 18.11
N ASP A 368 -14.60 10.20 18.69
CA ASP A 368 -15.82 10.89 18.27
C ASP A 368 -15.69 11.38 16.82
N THR A 369 -16.58 10.87 15.98
CA THR A 369 -16.62 11.13 14.53
C THR A 369 -18.01 11.54 14.10
N SER A 370 -18.81 12.13 15.00
CA SER A 370 -20.22 12.51 14.73
C SER A 370 -20.38 13.38 13.48
N THR A 371 -19.42 14.25 13.17
CA THR A 371 -19.43 15.10 11.97
C THR A 371 -18.98 14.39 10.68
N LEU A 372 -18.44 13.17 10.77
CA LEU A 372 -17.95 12.38 9.65
C LEU A 372 -18.94 11.29 9.19
N GLN A 373 -20.15 11.26 9.73
CA GLN A 373 -21.12 10.18 9.48
C GLN A 373 -22.00 10.38 8.23
N ASN A 374 -22.04 11.58 7.65
CA ASN A 374 -22.95 11.93 6.55
C ASN A 374 -22.28 12.74 5.42
N ILE A 375 -21.05 12.39 5.07
CA ILE A 375 -20.29 13.12 4.05
C ILE A 375 -20.82 12.77 2.67
N VAL A 376 -21.39 13.75 1.96
CA VAL A 376 -21.87 13.55 0.59
C VAL A 376 -20.77 13.86 -0.41
N ILE A 377 -20.48 12.90 -1.28
CA ILE A 377 -19.55 13.03 -2.41
C ILE A 377 -20.35 12.82 -3.71
N ALA A 378 -20.58 13.92 -4.44
CA ALA A 378 -21.29 13.87 -5.71
C ALA A 378 -20.47 13.13 -6.80
N PRO A 379 -21.10 12.71 -7.91
CA PRO A 379 -20.40 12.09 -9.04
C PRO A 379 -19.19 12.90 -9.51
N GLY A 380 -18.07 12.22 -9.73
CA GLY A 380 -16.80 12.83 -10.17
C GLY A 380 -16.09 13.70 -9.13
N GLN A 381 -16.66 13.88 -7.94
CA GLN A 381 -16.10 14.76 -6.89
C GLN A 381 -15.12 14.03 -5.98
N GLN A 382 -14.29 14.84 -5.32
CA GLN A 382 -13.28 14.42 -4.36
C GLN A 382 -13.41 15.20 -3.04
N ARG A 383 -12.94 14.61 -1.95
CA ARG A 383 -12.85 15.21 -0.62
C ARG A 383 -11.55 14.76 0.06
N ALA A 384 -10.92 15.68 0.78
CA ALA A 384 -9.75 15.38 1.61
C ALA A 384 -10.07 15.75 3.06
N ILE A 385 -9.71 14.88 4.00
CA ILE A 385 -10.04 15.01 5.43
C ILE A 385 -8.76 14.83 6.23
N VAL A 386 -8.38 15.86 6.99
CA VAL A 386 -7.21 15.83 7.88
C VAL A 386 -7.58 15.10 9.16
N LEU A 387 -7.06 13.89 9.36
CA LEU A 387 -7.48 13.02 10.45
C LEU A 387 -7.07 13.54 11.84
N GLY A 388 -5.97 14.31 11.91
CA GLY A 388 -5.50 14.95 13.14
C GLY A 388 -6.49 15.96 13.73
N GLY A 389 -7.48 16.44 12.96
CA GLY A 389 -8.56 17.28 13.48
C GLY A 389 -9.56 16.52 14.36
N TYR A 390 -9.58 15.19 14.30
CA TYR A 390 -10.51 14.30 15.00
C TYR A 390 -9.79 13.38 15.98
N ALA A 391 -8.76 12.69 15.50
CA ALA A 391 -7.89 11.83 16.29
C ALA A 391 -6.60 12.61 16.59
N GLN A 392 -6.56 13.32 17.72
CA GLN A 392 -5.45 14.19 18.06
C GLN A 392 -4.33 13.43 18.78
N ASN A 393 -3.10 13.63 18.31
CA ASN A 393 -1.88 13.15 18.96
C ASN A 393 -1.86 11.62 19.23
N LEU A 394 -2.34 10.83 18.26
CA LEU A 394 -2.36 9.37 18.35
C LEU A 394 -1.31 8.76 17.41
N ASP A 395 -0.53 7.84 17.95
CA ASP A 395 0.54 7.09 17.28
C ASP A 395 0.02 5.91 16.43
N SER A 396 -1.22 5.48 16.70
CA SER A 396 -1.88 4.38 16.02
C SER A 396 -3.37 4.65 15.89
N VAL A 397 -3.79 5.08 14.70
CA VAL A 397 -5.19 5.28 14.34
C VAL A 397 -5.61 4.23 13.31
N ALA A 398 -6.80 3.66 13.51
CA ALA A 398 -7.47 2.86 12.50
C ALA A 398 -8.72 3.58 11.99
N ALA A 399 -8.91 3.60 10.67
CA ALA A 399 -10.03 4.23 10.01
C ALA A 399 -10.87 3.19 9.25
N THR A 400 -12.19 3.24 9.40
CA THR A 400 -13.14 2.49 8.56
C THR A 400 -13.99 3.48 7.80
N VAL A 401 -13.98 3.39 6.48
CA VAL A 401 -14.81 4.20 5.58
C VAL A 401 -15.90 3.31 5.00
N THR A 402 -17.15 3.71 5.18
CA THR A 402 -18.32 3.01 4.62
C THR A 402 -19.05 3.96 3.68
N SER A 403 -19.48 3.48 2.51
CA SER A 403 -20.32 4.27 1.60
C SER A 403 -21.63 3.57 1.22
N THR A 404 -22.69 4.36 1.10
CA THR A 404 -24.00 3.95 0.57
C THR A 404 -24.34 4.75 -0.69
N GLY A 405 -25.00 4.13 -1.65
CA GLY A 405 -25.20 4.70 -2.99
C GLY A 405 -24.02 4.41 -3.90
N GLY A 406 -23.25 5.44 -4.27
CA GLY A 406 -22.01 5.27 -5.04
C GLY A 406 -20.89 4.55 -4.27
N LYS A 407 -20.17 3.66 -4.96
CA LYS A 407 -18.88 3.12 -4.48
C LYS A 407 -17.84 4.25 -4.54
N VAL A 408 -16.99 4.37 -3.52
CA VAL A 408 -15.93 5.38 -3.47
C VAL A 408 -14.57 4.73 -3.58
N SER A 409 -13.54 5.49 -3.94
CA SER A 409 -12.14 5.12 -3.69
C SER A 409 -11.61 5.91 -2.51
N ALA A 410 -10.81 5.26 -1.66
CA ALA A 410 -10.14 5.87 -0.54
C ALA A 410 -8.63 5.53 -0.51
N TYR A 411 -7.80 6.48 -0.13
CA TYR A 411 -6.40 6.26 0.23
C TYR A 411 -5.99 7.28 1.30
N VAL A 412 -4.95 6.98 2.07
CA VAL A 412 -4.41 7.94 3.05
C VAL A 412 -3.03 8.37 2.60
N GLN A 413 -2.83 9.68 2.47
CA GLN A 413 -1.49 10.25 2.37
C GLN A 413 -0.99 10.49 3.80
N GLN A 414 0.16 9.94 4.12
CA GLN A 414 0.84 10.19 5.38
C GLN A 414 2.19 10.84 5.13
N ALA A 415 2.55 11.82 5.95
CA ALA A 415 3.88 12.43 5.94
C ALA A 415 4.33 12.70 7.37
N ALA A 416 5.62 12.54 7.64
CA ALA A 416 6.18 12.76 8.95
C ALA A 416 7.41 13.67 8.90
N LEU A 417 7.54 14.53 9.91
CA LEU A 417 8.68 15.39 10.18
C LEU A 417 9.13 15.19 11.63
N ARG A 418 10.44 15.26 11.85
CA ARG A 418 11.06 15.31 13.17
C ARG A 418 11.76 16.66 13.32
N GLY A 419 11.06 17.61 13.95
CA GLY A 419 11.44 19.01 13.87
C GLY A 419 11.33 19.49 12.42
N LEU A 420 12.46 19.85 11.82
CA LEU A 420 12.55 20.24 10.40
C LEU A 420 13.12 19.13 9.51
N THR A 421 13.44 17.96 10.08
CA THR A 421 14.02 16.84 9.33
C THR A 421 12.90 15.94 8.80
N PRO A 422 12.80 15.72 7.47
CA PRO A 422 11.83 14.78 6.92
C PRO A 422 12.00 13.37 7.47
N SER A 423 10.86 12.75 7.77
CA SER A 423 10.77 11.39 8.31
C SER A 423 9.88 10.49 7.46
N GLY A 424 9.72 10.83 6.18
CA GLY A 424 9.08 10.00 5.17
C GLY A 424 7.71 10.48 4.72
N VAL A 425 7.30 9.93 3.59
CA VAL A 425 5.99 10.15 2.97
C VAL A 425 5.46 8.81 2.45
N GLU A 426 4.17 8.56 2.62
CA GLU A 426 3.56 7.30 2.23
C GLU A 426 2.16 7.51 1.67
N LEU A 427 1.79 6.61 0.75
CA LEU A 427 0.42 6.41 0.28
C LEU A 427 -0.10 5.11 0.88
N VAL A 428 -0.64 5.19 2.10
CA VAL A 428 -1.05 4.02 2.87
C VAL A 428 -2.18 3.28 2.15
N ALA A 429 -1.90 2.05 1.74
CA ALA A 429 -2.86 1.16 1.09
C ALA A 429 -3.95 0.69 2.07
N PRO A 430 -5.16 0.36 1.58
CA PRO A 430 -6.18 -0.24 2.42
C PRO A 430 -5.79 -1.64 2.87
N ASN A 431 -6.21 -1.98 4.09
CA ASN A 431 -6.15 -3.33 4.63
C ASN A 431 -7.13 -4.27 3.91
N ALA A 432 -6.78 -5.55 3.91
CA ALA A 432 -7.73 -6.62 3.69
C ALA A 432 -8.90 -6.54 4.70
N SER A 433 -9.99 -7.24 4.39
CA SER A 433 -11.15 -7.29 5.29
C SER A 433 -10.75 -7.78 6.68
N ALA A 434 -11.41 -7.20 7.69
CA ALA A 434 -11.20 -7.59 9.08
C ALA A 434 -11.51 -9.08 9.27
N SER A 435 -10.61 -9.80 9.92
CA SER A 435 -10.74 -11.24 10.11
C SER A 435 -9.90 -11.70 11.31
N ASN A 436 -10.04 -12.96 11.69
CA ASN A 436 -9.21 -13.60 12.71
C ASN A 436 -7.77 -13.90 12.24
N THR A 437 -7.45 -13.68 10.96
CA THR A 437 -6.11 -13.92 10.42
C THR A 437 -5.75 -12.84 9.42
N GLN A 438 -4.78 -12.01 9.78
CA GLN A 438 -4.23 -10.99 8.89
C GLN A 438 -2.84 -11.41 8.44
N VAL A 439 -2.56 -11.31 7.13
CA VAL A 439 -1.26 -11.64 6.54
C VAL A 439 -0.70 -10.39 5.90
N ILE A 440 0.48 -9.96 6.33
CA ILE A 440 1.14 -8.73 5.92
C ILE A 440 2.45 -9.12 5.22
N PRO A 441 2.45 -9.27 3.89
CA PRO A 441 3.66 -9.59 3.14
C PRO A 441 4.52 -8.33 2.93
N GLY A 442 5.84 -8.53 2.79
CA GLY A 442 6.74 -7.43 2.41
C GLY A 442 7.15 -6.55 3.58
N VAL A 443 7.44 -7.16 4.73
CA VAL A 443 8.03 -6.47 5.88
C VAL A 443 9.55 -6.56 5.77
N TRP A 444 10.19 -5.43 5.54
CA TRP A 444 11.63 -5.29 5.51
C TRP A 444 12.16 -4.68 6.80
N ILE A 445 13.21 -5.28 7.33
CA ILE A 445 13.93 -4.81 8.53
C ILE A 445 15.36 -4.45 8.11
N ASP A 446 15.79 -3.23 8.42
CA ASP A 446 17.14 -2.75 8.11
C ASP A 446 18.22 -3.51 8.92
N ASN A 447 19.48 -3.28 8.56
CA ASN A 447 20.62 -3.72 9.35
C ASN A 447 20.56 -3.17 10.78
N LYS A 448 21.07 -3.97 11.72
CA LYS A 448 20.99 -3.70 13.15
C LYS A 448 21.70 -2.40 13.56
N ASP A 449 22.77 -2.02 12.87
CA ASP A 449 23.54 -0.82 13.21
C ASP A 449 22.74 0.45 12.93
N ASN A 450 22.12 0.53 11.75
CA ASN A 450 21.21 1.61 11.39
C ASN A 450 20.00 1.65 12.32
N ALA A 451 19.32 0.52 12.48
CA ALA A 451 18.13 0.41 13.33
C ALA A 451 18.44 0.85 14.78
N LYS A 452 19.57 0.42 15.34
CA LYS A 452 20.01 0.80 16.68
C LYS A 452 20.31 2.30 16.78
N LYS A 453 21.04 2.88 15.82
CA LYS A 453 21.34 4.32 15.82
C LYS A 453 20.06 5.16 15.81
N LEU A 454 19.09 4.79 14.97
CA LEU A 454 17.79 5.44 14.90
C LEU A 454 17.03 5.33 16.22
N ALA A 455 16.90 4.11 16.76
CA ALA A 455 16.18 3.86 18.01
C ALA A 455 16.79 4.55 19.25
N ASP A 456 18.13 4.61 19.32
CA ASP A 456 18.85 5.28 20.42
C ASP A 456 18.60 6.80 20.42
N ALA A 457 18.39 7.40 19.25
CA ALA A 457 18.12 8.83 19.11
C ALA A 457 16.63 9.16 19.25
N ASP A 458 15.75 8.32 18.74
CA ASP A 458 14.31 8.45 18.83
C ASP A 458 13.65 7.07 18.89
N LYS A 459 13.03 6.76 20.02
CA LYS A 459 12.39 5.46 20.28
C LYS A 459 11.22 5.17 19.35
N SER A 460 10.70 6.18 18.64
CA SER A 460 9.64 6.00 17.64
C SER A 460 10.16 5.58 16.26
N LEU A 461 11.48 5.60 16.03
CA LEU A 461 12.11 5.19 14.76
C LEU A 461 12.46 3.71 14.76
N VAL A 462 11.50 2.88 15.14
CA VAL A 462 11.58 1.41 15.08
C VAL A 462 10.46 0.86 14.21
N PRO A 463 10.65 -0.31 13.56
CA PRO A 463 9.56 -0.98 12.88
C PRO A 463 8.47 -1.43 13.86
N GLN A 464 7.20 -1.25 13.51
CA GLN A 464 6.06 -1.45 14.41
C GLN A 464 4.92 -2.18 13.71
N LEU A 465 4.37 -3.21 14.36
CA LEU A 465 3.10 -3.83 13.99
C LEU A 465 1.96 -3.10 14.70
N HIS A 466 1.00 -2.60 13.92
CA HIS A 466 -0.23 -2.01 14.41
C HIS A 466 -1.38 -2.99 14.17
N VAL A 467 -2.19 -3.24 15.20
CA VAL A 467 -3.36 -4.13 15.15
C VAL A 467 -4.59 -3.35 15.65
N ALA A 468 -5.71 -3.43 14.95
CA ALA A 468 -6.95 -2.78 15.36
C ALA A 468 -8.07 -3.81 15.56
N ALA A 469 -8.65 -3.84 16.76
CA ALA A 469 -9.86 -4.60 17.02
C ALA A 469 -11.08 -3.87 16.45
N THR A 470 -11.88 -4.58 15.66
CA THR A 470 -13.04 -3.97 14.97
C THR A 470 -14.34 -4.03 15.78
N GLY A 471 -14.36 -4.83 16.85
CA GLY A 471 -15.55 -5.07 17.68
C GLY A 471 -15.38 -4.63 19.14
N SER A 472 -16.52 -4.54 19.83
CA SER A 472 -16.63 -4.08 21.22
C SER A 472 -16.09 -5.05 22.28
N GLN A 473 -15.59 -6.21 21.88
CA GLN A 473 -15.06 -7.24 22.78
C GLN A 473 -13.52 -7.24 22.87
N GLY A 474 -12.87 -6.35 22.10
CA GLY A 474 -11.42 -6.41 21.85
C GLY A 474 -11.02 -7.69 21.11
N ALA A 475 -9.72 -7.92 20.99
CA ALA A 475 -9.16 -9.13 20.41
C ALA A 475 -7.82 -9.47 21.08
N GLY A 476 -7.68 -10.70 21.58
CA GLY A 476 -6.38 -11.27 21.90
C GLY A 476 -5.74 -11.86 20.65
N TYR A 477 -4.43 -11.66 20.45
CA TYR A 477 -3.76 -12.12 19.24
C TYR A 477 -2.35 -12.67 19.47
N LYS A 478 -1.86 -13.43 18.48
CA LYS A 478 -0.50 -13.94 18.37
C LYS A 478 0.12 -13.46 17.08
N VAL A 479 1.43 -13.26 17.09
CA VAL A 479 2.20 -12.81 15.93
C VAL A 479 3.15 -13.93 15.51
N LYS A 480 3.09 -14.33 14.24
CA LYS A 480 4.08 -15.20 13.61
C LYS A 480 4.86 -14.41 12.57
N VAL A 481 6.15 -14.67 12.49
CA VAL A 481 7.07 -14.01 11.56
C VAL A 481 7.57 -15.07 10.58
N LEU A 482 7.23 -14.94 9.30
CA LEU A 482 7.59 -15.91 8.28
C LEU A 482 8.80 -15.40 7.50
N GLY A 483 9.95 -16.06 7.66
CA GLY A 483 11.15 -15.83 6.85
C GLY A 483 11.28 -16.83 5.70
N THR A 484 12.39 -16.75 4.97
CA THR A 484 12.72 -17.68 3.87
C THR A 484 13.00 -19.10 4.34
N ASP A 485 13.48 -19.24 5.57
CA ASP A 485 13.89 -20.54 6.13
C ASP A 485 12.82 -21.16 7.05
N GLY A 486 11.66 -20.51 7.24
CA GLY A 486 10.64 -20.94 8.19
C GLY A 486 10.05 -19.81 9.01
N GLU A 487 9.22 -20.19 9.98
CA GLU A 487 8.80 -19.29 11.04
C GLU A 487 10.01 -18.89 11.89
N VAL A 488 10.24 -17.59 12.02
CA VAL A 488 11.32 -17.01 12.82
C VAL A 488 10.86 -16.93 14.27
N ALA A 489 11.65 -17.53 15.16
CA ALA A 489 11.43 -17.40 16.59
C ALA A 489 11.70 -15.95 17.04
N ALA A 490 10.62 -15.19 17.23
CA ALA A 490 10.66 -13.85 17.78
C ALA A 490 9.95 -13.84 19.14
N SER A 491 10.63 -13.31 20.16
CA SER A 491 10.05 -13.12 21.48
C SER A 491 9.14 -11.90 21.46
N PHE A 492 7.84 -12.14 21.32
CA PHE A 492 6.82 -11.14 21.62
C PHE A 492 6.25 -11.37 23.01
N GLU A 493 5.57 -10.36 23.55
CA GLU A 493 4.84 -10.52 24.81
C GLU A 493 3.82 -11.66 24.73
N SER A 494 3.65 -12.38 25.84
CA SER A 494 2.80 -13.57 25.82
C SER A 494 1.31 -13.26 25.71
N ASN A 495 0.87 -12.03 26.03
CA ASN A 495 -0.54 -11.64 26.16
C ASN A 495 -0.90 -10.42 25.30
N LEU A 496 -0.47 -10.42 24.03
CA LEU A 496 -0.83 -9.35 23.11
C LEU A 496 -2.35 -9.25 22.92
N ALA A 497 -2.87 -8.04 23.04
CA ALA A 497 -4.29 -7.74 22.85
C ALA A 497 -4.49 -6.32 22.33
N ALA A 498 -5.59 -6.14 21.61
CA ALA A 498 -6.19 -4.85 21.32
C ALA A 498 -7.49 -4.75 22.12
N ALA A 499 -7.65 -3.65 22.87
CA ALA A 499 -8.85 -3.41 23.69
C ALA A 499 -10.11 -3.20 22.82
N SER A 500 -11.25 -3.00 23.48
CA SER A 500 -12.54 -2.79 22.80
C SER A 500 -12.50 -1.65 21.80
N ASN A 501 -12.75 -1.94 20.51
CA ASN A 501 -12.65 -0.98 19.42
C ASN A 501 -11.34 -0.17 19.40
N ALA A 502 -10.24 -0.74 19.88
CA ALA A 502 -8.99 -0.03 20.06
C ALA A 502 -7.91 -0.51 19.10
N THR A 503 -6.85 0.28 19.01
CA THR A 503 -5.59 -0.11 18.36
C THR A 503 -4.58 -0.60 19.41
N SER A 504 -3.61 -1.40 18.96
CA SER A 504 -2.49 -1.89 19.74
C SER A 504 -1.24 -1.86 18.86
N VAL A 505 -0.08 -1.64 19.48
CA VAL A 505 1.21 -1.49 18.80
C VAL A 505 2.22 -2.47 19.40
N VAL A 506 2.98 -3.14 18.55
CA VAL A 506 4.04 -4.07 18.94
C VAL A 506 5.30 -3.70 18.17
N ASN A 507 6.39 -3.40 18.88
CA ASN A 507 7.66 -3.14 18.22
C ASN A 507 8.25 -4.42 17.62
N LEU A 508 8.93 -4.28 16.49
CA LEU A 508 9.56 -5.36 15.73
C LEU A 508 11.09 -5.21 15.68
N ASP A 509 11.69 -4.41 16.57
CA ASP A 509 13.13 -4.12 16.63
C ASP A 509 13.99 -5.32 17.10
N GLN A 510 13.37 -6.36 17.63
CA GLN A 510 14.04 -7.63 17.94
C GLN A 510 14.35 -8.48 16.70
N LEU A 511 13.74 -8.18 15.55
CA LEU A 511 13.96 -8.94 14.32
C LEU A 511 15.35 -8.65 13.72
N ALA A 512 15.96 -9.69 13.15
CA ALA A 512 17.18 -9.51 12.38
C ALA A 512 16.89 -8.83 11.05
N ALA A 513 17.90 -8.22 10.44
CA ALA A 513 17.80 -7.64 9.11
C ALA A 513 17.32 -8.67 8.08
N GLY A 514 16.37 -8.29 7.23
CA GLY A 514 15.81 -9.23 6.26
C GLY A 514 14.42 -8.86 5.75
N TYR A 515 13.84 -9.78 5.00
CA TYR A 515 12.48 -9.70 4.48
C TYR A 515 11.60 -10.77 5.12
N TYR A 516 10.42 -10.35 5.54
CA TYR A 516 9.49 -11.18 6.28
C TYR A 516 8.05 -10.97 5.79
N SER A 517 7.20 -11.91 6.17
CA SER A 517 5.76 -11.69 6.21
C SER A 517 5.27 -11.88 7.64
N ILE A 518 4.37 -11.02 8.09
CA ILE A 518 3.82 -11.07 9.45
C ILE A 518 2.41 -11.66 9.38
N VAL A 519 2.12 -12.63 10.24
CA VAL A 519 0.78 -13.21 10.39
C VAL A 519 0.26 -12.89 11.79
N VAL A 520 -0.90 -12.24 11.86
CA VAL A 520 -1.61 -11.96 13.10
C VAL A 520 -2.78 -12.93 13.21
N GLU A 521 -2.74 -13.83 14.18
CA GLU A 521 -3.83 -14.75 14.51
C GLU A 521 -4.59 -14.24 15.74
N ALA A 522 -5.85 -13.87 15.59
CA ALA A 522 -6.66 -13.25 16.62
C ALA A 522 -7.91 -14.09 16.98
N ASP A 523 -8.40 -13.95 18.21
CA ASP A 523 -9.64 -14.60 18.67
C ASP A 523 -10.92 -13.86 18.25
N ALA A 524 -10.79 -12.65 17.70
CA ALA A 524 -11.85 -11.84 17.11
C ALA A 524 -11.35 -11.09 15.86
N PRO A 525 -12.24 -10.55 14.99
CA PRO A 525 -11.83 -9.85 13.78
C PRO A 525 -10.99 -8.59 14.03
N VAL A 526 -9.80 -8.56 13.44
CA VAL A 526 -8.86 -7.43 13.48
C VAL A 526 -8.45 -7.01 12.07
N THR A 527 -7.93 -5.78 11.94
CA THR A 527 -7.06 -5.37 10.82
C THR A 527 -5.66 -5.12 11.34
N ALA A 528 -4.65 -5.22 10.46
CA ALA A 528 -3.26 -5.05 10.88
C ALA A 528 -2.36 -4.51 9.77
N ALA A 529 -1.39 -3.69 10.13
CA ALA A 529 -0.38 -3.15 9.22
C ALA A 529 0.97 -3.02 9.93
N VAL A 530 2.06 -3.01 9.18
CA VAL A 530 3.41 -2.81 9.70
C VAL A 530 4.01 -1.53 9.14
N ARG A 531 4.46 -0.67 10.05
CA ARG A 531 5.33 0.46 9.75
C ARG A 531 6.77 -0.03 9.70
N MET A 532 7.46 0.26 8.60
CA MET A 532 8.89 0.06 8.42
C MET A 532 9.60 1.41 8.49
N VAL A 533 10.85 1.41 8.92
CA VAL A 533 11.70 2.60 9.03
C VAL A 533 13.01 2.33 8.31
N ARG A 534 13.48 3.30 7.51
CA ARG A 534 14.76 3.24 6.81
C ARG A 534 15.54 4.55 7.01
N GLY A 535 16.83 4.43 7.31
CA GLY A 535 17.73 5.56 7.47
C GLY A 535 19.03 5.15 8.17
N SER A 536 20.10 5.90 7.97
CA SER A 536 21.45 5.55 8.46
C SER A 536 21.95 6.45 9.60
N ASN A 537 21.39 7.65 9.73
CA ASN A 537 21.79 8.65 10.72
C ASN A 537 20.56 9.40 11.22
N PRO A 538 20.32 9.46 12.55
CA PRO A 538 19.18 10.17 13.11
C PRO A 538 19.17 11.68 12.87
N LYS A 539 20.27 12.29 12.43
CA LYS A 539 20.27 13.73 12.09
C LYS A 539 19.86 14.00 10.65
N ASP A 540 19.90 12.97 9.81
CA ASP A 540 19.57 13.05 8.40
C ASP A 540 18.10 12.65 8.20
N PRO A 541 17.52 12.90 6.99
CA PRO A 541 16.21 12.40 6.66
C PRO A 541 16.11 10.88 6.83
N THR A 542 14.96 10.43 7.33
CA THR A 542 14.57 9.02 7.35
C THR A 542 13.32 8.85 6.51
N ASP A 543 13.04 7.63 6.09
CA ASP A 543 11.82 7.31 5.37
C ASP A 543 11.09 6.15 6.02
N THR A 544 9.81 6.03 5.71
CA THR A 544 8.93 5.07 6.37
C THR A 544 7.91 4.52 5.40
N ALA A 545 7.68 3.21 5.46
CA ALA A 545 6.74 2.53 4.57
C ALA A 545 5.71 1.69 5.33
N TRP A 546 4.48 1.60 4.82
CA TRP A 546 3.38 0.88 5.46
C TRP A 546 2.98 -0.37 4.66
N ALA A 547 3.32 -1.53 5.21
CA ALA A 547 2.82 -2.81 4.71
C ALA A 547 1.44 -3.10 5.32
N ALA A 548 0.40 -3.08 4.50
CA ALA A 548 -0.96 -3.42 4.93
C ALA A 548 -1.21 -4.93 4.85
N SER A 549 -2.15 -5.45 5.65
CA SER A 549 -2.65 -6.81 5.46
C SER A 549 -3.24 -6.98 4.06
N ALA A 550 -2.87 -8.07 3.38
CA ALA A 550 -3.21 -8.35 1.99
C ALA A 550 -4.30 -9.42 1.87
N ALA A 551 -5.06 -9.36 0.78
CA ALA A 551 -5.89 -10.48 0.33
C ALA A 551 -4.99 -11.55 -0.33
N ALA A 552 -5.46 -12.80 -0.32
CA ALA A 552 -4.82 -13.84 -1.11
C ALA A 552 -4.93 -13.53 -2.62
N LEU A 553 -3.91 -13.92 -3.37
CA LEU A 553 -3.90 -13.84 -4.83
C LEU A 553 -5.13 -14.57 -5.40
N ALA A 554 -5.85 -13.91 -6.29
CA ALA A 554 -7.08 -14.43 -6.89
C ALA A 554 -6.95 -14.47 -8.41
N GLY A 555 -6.81 -15.68 -8.96
CA GLY A 555 -6.64 -15.90 -10.40
C GLY A 555 -5.34 -15.29 -10.93
N ASN A 556 -5.37 -14.81 -12.17
CA ASN A 556 -4.23 -14.16 -12.79
C ASN A 556 -4.31 -12.65 -12.53
N GLN A 557 -3.26 -12.09 -11.96
CA GLN A 557 -3.19 -10.67 -11.65
C GLN A 557 -1.83 -10.13 -12.08
N VAL A 558 -1.80 -8.88 -12.52
CA VAL A 558 -0.56 -8.20 -12.93
C VAL A 558 -0.23 -7.11 -11.90
N MET A 559 1.04 -6.98 -11.55
CA MET A 559 1.56 -5.99 -10.61
C MET A 559 2.68 -5.18 -11.27
N PRO A 560 2.46 -3.90 -11.60
CA PRO A 560 3.50 -3.01 -12.10
C PRO A 560 4.56 -2.81 -11.03
N LEU A 561 5.81 -2.66 -11.47
CA LEU A 561 6.92 -2.25 -10.61
C LEU A 561 6.93 -0.75 -10.46
N SER A 562 7.41 -0.26 -9.31
CA SER A 562 7.66 1.17 -9.13
C SER A 562 8.56 1.73 -10.22
N ALA A 563 8.26 2.93 -10.70
CA ALA A 563 9.16 3.66 -11.60
C ALA A 563 10.29 4.37 -10.85
N ASN A 564 10.17 4.48 -9.52
CA ASN A 564 11.19 5.00 -8.63
C ASN A 564 11.74 3.88 -7.75
N GLY A 565 13.07 3.81 -7.60
CA GLY A 565 13.72 2.75 -6.80
C GLY A 565 13.68 1.37 -7.45
N THR A 566 13.94 0.35 -6.64
CA THR A 566 14.02 -1.06 -7.05
C THR A 566 13.03 -1.89 -6.23
N GLY A 567 12.15 -2.60 -6.92
CA GLY A 567 11.09 -3.40 -6.30
C GLY A 567 11.44 -4.87 -6.20
N LYS A 568 11.28 -5.47 -5.02
CA LYS A 568 11.27 -6.93 -4.80
C LYS A 568 9.90 -7.35 -4.29
N PHE A 569 9.49 -8.57 -4.61
CA PHE A 569 8.26 -9.15 -4.07
C PHE A 569 8.57 -10.07 -2.90
N VAL A 570 7.80 -9.94 -1.83
CA VAL A 570 7.77 -10.91 -0.74
C VAL A 570 6.44 -11.64 -0.82
N ILE A 571 6.52 -12.97 -0.90
CA ILE A 571 5.39 -13.86 -1.14
C ILE A 571 5.24 -14.77 0.08
N ALA A 572 4.08 -14.73 0.74
CA ALA A 572 3.80 -15.51 1.94
C ALA A 572 2.88 -16.70 1.64
N ALA A 573 3.19 -17.86 2.22
CA ALA A 573 2.32 -19.03 2.22
C ALA A 573 2.05 -19.48 3.67
N PRO A 574 1.10 -18.86 4.38
CA PRO A 574 0.99 -18.98 5.84
C PRO A 574 0.50 -20.34 6.35
N ALA A 575 -0.27 -21.09 5.55
CA ALA A 575 -0.99 -22.28 6.02
C ALA A 575 -0.78 -23.55 5.18
N ALA A 576 -0.42 -23.41 3.91
CA ALA A 576 -0.23 -24.53 2.99
C ALA A 576 0.89 -24.21 2.00
N ASP A 577 1.54 -25.25 1.48
CA ASP A 577 2.46 -25.10 0.36
C ASP A 577 1.73 -24.41 -0.81
N SER A 578 2.41 -23.48 -1.47
CA SER A 578 1.88 -22.74 -2.60
C SER A 578 2.88 -22.75 -3.75
N SER A 579 2.39 -23.03 -4.95
CA SER A 579 3.12 -22.83 -6.18
C SER A 579 2.60 -21.57 -6.87
N ILE A 580 3.50 -20.63 -7.15
CA ILE A 580 3.20 -19.39 -7.84
C ILE A 580 3.94 -19.39 -9.17
N ASP A 581 3.23 -19.20 -10.27
CA ASP A 581 3.85 -18.90 -11.55
C ASP A 581 4.02 -17.38 -11.67
N ALA A 582 5.26 -16.94 -11.84
CA ALA A 582 5.63 -15.55 -12.04
C ALA A 582 6.13 -15.34 -13.47
N VAL A 583 5.52 -14.42 -14.20
CA VAL A 583 5.93 -14.03 -15.56
C VAL A 583 6.29 -12.56 -15.55
N VAL A 584 7.59 -12.26 -15.68
CA VAL A 584 8.08 -10.88 -15.76
C VAL A 584 7.74 -10.29 -17.12
N VAL A 585 7.29 -9.04 -17.12
CA VAL A 585 7.02 -8.22 -18.32
C VAL A 585 8.12 -7.17 -18.45
N SER A 586 8.89 -7.22 -19.54
CA SER A 586 9.96 -6.24 -19.83
C SER A 586 9.40 -4.94 -20.38
N LYS A 587 10.27 -3.95 -20.62
CA LYS A 587 9.89 -2.58 -21.02
C LYS A 587 9.20 -2.50 -22.36
N ASP A 588 9.53 -3.40 -23.28
CA ASP A 588 8.90 -3.56 -24.58
C ASP A 588 7.55 -4.31 -24.52
N GLY A 589 7.14 -4.81 -23.35
CA GLY A 589 5.93 -5.63 -23.17
C GLY A 589 6.13 -7.12 -23.43
N LYS A 590 7.37 -7.58 -23.69
CA LYS A 590 7.67 -9.00 -23.87
C LYS A 590 7.51 -9.75 -22.54
N LEU A 591 6.89 -10.93 -22.64
CA LEU A 591 6.75 -11.86 -21.52
C LEU A 591 8.00 -12.72 -21.42
N GLN A 592 8.64 -12.71 -20.26
CA GLN A 592 9.77 -13.59 -19.96
C GLN A 592 9.30 -15.03 -19.70
N LYS A 593 10.26 -15.95 -19.62
CA LYS A 593 9.94 -17.34 -19.26
C LYS A 593 9.28 -17.38 -17.88
N SER A 594 8.20 -18.15 -17.76
CA SER A 594 7.54 -18.38 -16.47
C SER A 594 8.51 -19.00 -15.47
N GLN A 595 8.58 -18.40 -14.29
CA GLN A 595 9.33 -18.88 -13.14
C GLN A 595 8.35 -19.46 -12.12
N LYS A 596 8.56 -20.74 -11.78
CA LYS A 596 7.76 -21.42 -10.77
C LYS A 596 8.38 -21.21 -9.39
N LEU A 597 7.71 -20.42 -8.56
CA LEU A 597 8.10 -20.08 -7.21
C LEU A 597 7.34 -21.00 -6.24
N ASN A 598 8.04 -21.92 -5.57
CA ASN A 598 7.44 -22.80 -4.59
C ASN A 598 7.71 -22.24 -3.19
N VAL A 599 6.66 -21.96 -2.43
CA VAL A 599 6.74 -21.45 -1.06
C VAL A 599 6.14 -22.49 -0.14
N LYS A 600 6.88 -22.92 0.88
CA LYS A 600 6.37 -23.89 1.84
C LYS A 600 5.42 -23.26 2.84
N ALA A 601 4.52 -24.06 3.39
CA ALA A 601 3.66 -23.64 4.49
C ALA A 601 4.49 -23.04 5.64
N GLY A 602 4.08 -21.85 6.13
CA GLY A 602 4.78 -21.13 7.19
C GLY A 602 6.07 -20.43 6.73
N GLN A 603 6.25 -20.20 5.43
CA GLN A 603 7.41 -19.48 4.88
C GLN A 603 7.04 -18.25 4.06
N SER A 604 8.03 -17.40 3.86
CA SER A 604 8.04 -16.37 2.84
C SER A 604 9.07 -16.70 1.75
N LEU A 605 8.89 -16.15 0.55
CA LEU A 605 9.89 -16.16 -0.51
C LEU A 605 10.13 -14.73 -1.00
N VAL A 606 11.38 -14.39 -1.29
CA VAL A 606 11.74 -13.11 -1.91
C VAL A 606 12.02 -13.36 -3.39
N PHE A 607 11.37 -12.59 -4.25
CA PHE A 607 11.52 -12.64 -5.70
C PHE A 607 11.99 -11.29 -6.23
N ASP A 608 13.16 -11.24 -6.88
CA ASP A 608 13.63 -10.05 -7.61
C ASP A 608 13.33 -10.23 -9.11
N PRO A 609 12.41 -9.45 -9.69
CA PRO A 609 12.09 -9.53 -11.12
C PRO A 609 13.29 -9.28 -12.03
N ARG A 610 14.33 -8.60 -11.55
CA ARG A 610 15.55 -8.32 -12.33
C ARG A 610 16.40 -9.56 -12.57
N ASP A 611 16.22 -10.60 -11.78
CA ASP A 611 16.86 -11.90 -12.02
C ASP A 611 16.34 -12.54 -13.32
N ALA A 612 15.15 -12.14 -13.77
CA ALA A 612 14.57 -12.57 -15.05
C ALA A 612 14.76 -11.56 -16.18
N SER A 613 14.71 -10.25 -15.90
CA SER A 613 14.93 -9.17 -16.88
C SER A 613 15.39 -7.89 -16.22
N GLU A 614 16.56 -7.36 -16.60
CA GLU A 614 17.10 -6.10 -16.05
C GLU A 614 16.14 -4.90 -16.25
N ASP A 615 15.33 -4.94 -17.31
CA ASP A 615 14.35 -3.92 -17.66
C ASP A 615 12.90 -4.26 -17.23
N ALA A 616 12.73 -5.18 -16.28
CA ALA A 616 11.43 -5.57 -15.74
C ALA A 616 10.56 -4.35 -15.39
N GLN A 617 9.30 -4.35 -15.83
CA GLN A 617 8.33 -3.28 -15.59
C GLN A 617 7.08 -3.74 -14.84
N ALA A 618 6.73 -5.02 -14.92
CA ALA A 618 5.60 -5.61 -14.22
C ALA A 618 5.81 -7.12 -14.06
N VAL A 619 5.01 -7.76 -13.20
CA VAL A 619 4.98 -9.21 -13.05
C VAL A 619 3.53 -9.70 -13.06
N ILE A 620 3.26 -10.73 -13.85
CA ILE A 620 1.99 -11.46 -13.83
C ILE A 620 2.16 -12.63 -12.87
N PHE A 621 1.29 -12.70 -11.87
CA PHE A 621 1.25 -13.79 -10.90
C PHE A 621 -0.02 -14.61 -11.07
N SER A 622 0.13 -15.91 -10.90
CA SER A 622 -0.98 -16.86 -10.70
C SER A 622 -0.55 -17.91 -9.69
N SER A 623 -1.47 -18.45 -8.90
CA SER A 623 -1.17 -19.48 -7.92
C SER A 623 -2.24 -20.56 -7.87
N ASP A 624 -1.82 -21.77 -7.47
CA ASP A 624 -2.68 -22.92 -7.19
C ASP A 624 -3.26 -22.92 -5.76
N ALA A 625 -2.78 -22.04 -4.89
CA ALA A 625 -3.17 -21.94 -3.49
C ALA A 625 -3.15 -20.47 -3.01
N ASN A 626 -3.55 -20.25 -1.75
CA ASN A 626 -3.55 -18.92 -1.15
C ASN A 626 -2.11 -18.42 -0.93
N ALA A 627 -1.64 -17.56 -1.84
CA ALA A 627 -0.40 -16.80 -1.70
C ALA A 627 -0.71 -15.32 -1.43
N TYR A 628 0.09 -14.67 -0.60
CA TYR A 628 -0.06 -13.23 -0.28
C TYR A 628 1.19 -12.50 -0.75
N ILE A 629 1.03 -11.43 -1.53
CA ILE A 629 2.16 -10.77 -2.21
C ILE A 629 2.20 -9.28 -1.87
N GLY A 630 3.37 -8.79 -1.47
CA GLY A 630 3.67 -7.37 -1.28
C GLY A 630 4.96 -6.99 -1.99
N GLN A 631 5.00 -5.80 -2.59
CA GLN A 631 6.19 -5.22 -3.21
C GLN A 631 6.88 -4.30 -2.19
N VAL A 632 8.13 -4.60 -1.86
CA VAL A 632 9.02 -3.70 -1.11
C VAL A 632 9.86 -2.94 -2.13
N ILE A 633 9.85 -1.62 -2.04
CA ILE A 633 10.54 -0.75 -2.98
C ILE A 633 11.61 0.03 -2.22
N LEU A 634 12.85 -0.14 -2.64
CA LEU A 634 14.01 0.54 -2.05
C LEU A 634 14.54 1.57 -3.05
N GLY A 635 14.53 2.84 -2.66
CA GLY A 635 15.05 3.98 -3.42
C GLY A 635 16.55 4.20 -3.18
N SER A 636 16.94 5.47 -3.02
CA SER A 636 18.27 5.86 -2.51
C SER A 636 18.56 5.21 -1.14
N GLU A 637 19.72 5.50 -0.52
CA GLU A 637 20.11 4.82 0.73
C GLU A 637 19.07 4.92 1.87
N GLN A 638 18.21 5.94 1.84
CA GLN A 638 17.26 6.24 2.92
C GLN A 638 15.81 5.95 2.57
N SER A 639 15.42 5.89 1.27
CA SER A 639 14.00 5.87 0.91
C SER A 639 13.40 4.47 0.79
N ILE A 640 12.18 4.27 1.29
CA ILE A 640 11.47 2.99 1.27
C ILE A 640 9.98 3.23 1.00
N ALA A 641 9.36 2.37 0.20
CA ALA A 641 7.91 2.33 0.01
C ALA A 641 7.42 0.88 -0.03
N TRP A 642 6.11 0.71 0.12
CA TRP A 642 5.45 -0.58 -0.03
C TRP A 642 4.25 -0.48 -0.96
N ALA A 643 3.96 -1.54 -1.71
CA ALA A 643 2.72 -1.63 -2.47
C ALA A 643 2.14 -3.05 -2.44
N GLY A 644 0.87 -3.16 -2.06
CA GLY A 644 0.14 -4.43 -2.05
C GLY A 644 -0.32 -4.85 -3.44
N MET A 645 -0.45 -6.16 -3.65
CA MET A 645 -1.04 -6.72 -4.86
C MET A 645 -2.41 -6.05 -5.14
N PRO A 646 -2.68 -5.57 -6.36
CA PRO A 646 -3.98 -4.99 -6.68
C PRO A 646 -5.06 -6.06 -6.54
N GLN A 647 -6.31 -5.65 -6.30
CA GLN A 647 -7.44 -6.58 -6.35
C GLN A 647 -7.63 -7.12 -7.77
N ALA A 648 -8.22 -8.30 -7.90
CA ALA A 648 -8.58 -8.82 -9.22
C ALA A 648 -9.61 -7.89 -9.85
N ASN A 649 -9.47 -7.63 -11.16
CA ASN A 649 -10.42 -6.79 -11.86
C ASN A 649 -11.80 -7.44 -11.82
N VAL A 650 -12.77 -6.67 -11.38
CA VAL A 650 -14.19 -7.00 -11.50
C VAL A 650 -14.77 -6.07 -12.57
N GLY A 651 -15.56 -6.62 -13.50
CA GLY A 651 -16.32 -5.78 -14.42
C GLY A 651 -17.34 -4.96 -13.65
N ARG A 652 -17.86 -3.86 -14.24
CA ARG A 652 -18.98 -3.16 -13.60
C ARG A 652 -20.16 -4.12 -13.40
N ASP A 653 -20.69 -4.14 -12.18
CA ASP A 653 -21.98 -4.78 -11.90
C ASP A 653 -23.02 -4.10 -12.79
N GLY A 654 -23.64 -4.86 -13.68
CA GLY A 654 -24.74 -4.36 -14.49
C GLY A 654 -25.95 -3.99 -13.60
N ILE A 655 -26.63 -2.90 -13.93
CA ILE A 655 -27.88 -2.54 -13.24
C ILE A 655 -28.94 -3.59 -13.62
N VAL A 656 -29.42 -4.35 -12.64
CA VAL A 656 -30.59 -5.20 -12.83
C VAL A 656 -31.82 -4.30 -12.92
N VAL A 657 -32.30 -4.06 -14.13
CA VAL A 657 -33.59 -3.38 -14.33
C VAL A 657 -34.67 -4.45 -14.25
N ASN A 658 -35.41 -4.48 -13.14
CA ASN A 658 -36.68 -5.20 -13.11
C ASN A 658 -37.67 -4.45 -13.99
N VAL A 659 -37.89 -4.94 -15.20
CA VAL A 659 -39.02 -4.50 -16.02
C VAL A 659 -40.26 -5.13 -15.38
N GLY A 660 -40.91 -4.39 -14.49
CA GLY A 660 -42.20 -4.77 -13.94
C GLY A 660 -43.22 -4.89 -15.07
N GLY A 661 -43.93 -6.02 -15.08
CA GLY A 661 -45.05 -6.30 -15.99
C GLY A 661 -46.33 -5.58 -15.60
#